data_AF-A0A1M4SQ89-F1
#
_entry.id   AF-A0A1M4SQ89-F1
#
_cell.length_a   1.000
_cell.length_b   1.000
_cell.length_c   1.000
_cell.angle_alpha   90.00
_cell.angle_beta   90.00
_cell.angle_gamma   90.00
#
_symmetry.space_group_name_H-M   'P 1'
#
loop_
_entity.id
_entity.type
_entity.pdbx_description
1 polymer ?
#
loop_
_entity_poly.entity_id
_entity_poly.type
_entity_poly.pdbx_seq_one_letter_code
_entity_poly.pdbx_strand_id
1 'polypeptide(L)'
;MDAFVQQKIKNRFIQRVEEHLKKKPGKYLTNHDLMQNGDRFVDRLLDGFPLAIFGLAPVLGLVHFNRWIHYITLGLAVLMSFSESPFSGIFSLISLYLLAAYFYGWIVFSINGLVNWNSQRGVMRDFTLNLQHVVNCTIDIYQANQNILSNYKIESCGPKYPGWFNIFLYAHPGQGSVINQAYIQGIYSLEARYFQIENDLISFQMNAMGEKIYAQGLSTVYSQPTYETQQSITYDQPITNKQSSIESEVTSSQPINREAMLAEAYKELQLMIGLQPVKEYLSEMQDMISLRMEREKIGQSLSLGSMHMLFTGNPGTGKTTVARVAAKILCGLGAVTKGHLVEVTREDLVAEYIGQTAPKTRKVIEQAIGGVLFIDEAYTLGKGGDNDFGQEAIDTLVKGMEENRSNLVVILAGYTKEMNDFLKKNSGLRSRFPNIVEFPDYTPEELLKIGRNILDQQGFVVDESSEKALLQILERRQIAGRNDDGNGRLVRNVIEEAIRRQSKRLKQKGYHQHELKVLQAEDFGFIPSEEKFDLEAEFAQIVGNEEIKEHIRMLTAQLHIQKLRREQGLSTAGGQSLHMVFKGSPGTGKTTFARLIGKVLREVGVLKSGQLIETDRSGLVASYIGQTAPKVYEVVKEALGGVLFIDEAYALASGSEQDFGREAIDALVKAMEDYRENLVVILAGYEKDMDQFFAVNSGLQSRFPTIFTFKNYTPAELYEIMERFVSKENYLLSNGCKEVIMQRCVEEYQSDNPSNGRFVRNLFELAIRKQSIRLQRERALDRETLMLLKPEDFQN
;
A
#
# COMPACT_ATOMS: atom_id res chain seq x y z
N MET A 1 -21.95 -7.16 -20.56
CA MET A 1 -22.98 -6.10 -20.75
C MET A 1 -22.23 -4.80 -20.95
N ASP A 2 -22.68 -3.97 -21.89
CA ASP A 2 -21.86 -2.94 -22.53
C ASP A 2 -21.40 -1.82 -21.57
N ALA A 3 -20.16 -1.32 -21.75
CA ALA A 3 -19.61 -0.17 -21.03
C ALA A 3 -20.49 1.08 -21.20
N PHE A 4 -21.18 1.16 -22.34
CA PHE A 4 -22.23 2.13 -22.63
C PHE A 4 -23.35 2.19 -21.56
N VAL A 5 -23.74 1.05 -20.97
CA VAL A 5 -24.79 1.00 -19.93
C VAL A 5 -24.27 1.51 -18.59
N GLN A 6 -23.03 1.15 -18.23
CA GLN A 6 -22.38 1.66 -17.01
C GLN A 6 -22.24 3.18 -17.06
N GLN A 7 -21.74 3.73 -18.19
CA GLN A 7 -21.62 5.17 -18.39
C GLN A 7 -22.97 5.90 -18.33
N LYS A 8 -24.03 5.29 -18.87
CA LYS A 8 -25.39 5.88 -18.87
C LYS A 8 -26.03 5.93 -17.48
N ILE A 9 -25.70 4.98 -16.59
CA ILE A 9 -26.12 4.99 -15.18
C ILE A 9 -25.30 6.04 -14.39
N LYS A 10 -23.97 6.03 -14.56
CA LYS A 10 -23.02 7.01 -13.98
C LYS A 10 -23.46 8.45 -14.27
N ASN A 11 -23.71 8.77 -15.54
CA ASN A 11 -24.16 10.10 -15.98
C ASN A 11 -25.51 10.51 -15.36
N ARG A 12 -26.46 9.57 -15.20
CA ARG A 12 -27.78 9.85 -14.60
C ARG A 12 -27.71 10.19 -13.11
N PHE A 13 -26.78 9.58 -12.39
CA PHE A 13 -26.55 9.88 -10.98
C PHE A 13 -25.96 11.28 -10.81
N ILE A 14 -24.93 11.61 -11.59
CA ILE A 14 -24.28 12.93 -11.58
C ILE A 14 -25.29 14.03 -11.90
N GLN A 15 -26.12 13.85 -12.94
CA GLN A 15 -27.16 14.82 -13.31
C GLN A 15 -28.13 15.12 -12.15
N ARG A 16 -28.41 14.16 -11.26
CA ARG A 16 -29.25 14.38 -10.07
C ARG A 16 -28.51 15.08 -8.94
N VAL A 17 -27.22 14.81 -8.75
CA VAL A 17 -26.37 15.58 -7.83
C VAL A 17 -26.33 17.05 -8.28
N GLU A 18 -26.17 17.30 -9.57
CA GLU A 18 -26.24 18.66 -10.16
C GLU A 18 -27.60 19.33 -9.95
N GLU A 19 -28.72 18.62 -10.17
CA GLU A 19 -30.05 19.14 -9.90
C GLU A 19 -30.28 19.45 -8.41
N HIS A 20 -29.71 18.66 -7.50
CA HIS A 20 -29.80 18.91 -6.06
C HIS A 20 -29.03 20.17 -5.67
N LEU A 21 -27.80 20.33 -6.19
CA LEU A 21 -26.97 21.52 -5.98
C LEU A 21 -27.61 22.78 -6.58
N LYS A 22 -28.24 22.70 -7.75
CA LYS A 22 -28.95 23.83 -8.39
C LYS A 22 -30.23 24.27 -7.68
N LYS A 23 -30.86 23.42 -6.87
CA LYS A 23 -32.17 23.71 -6.22
C LYS A 23 -32.11 24.66 -5.01
N LYS A 24 -30.94 25.16 -4.61
CA LYS A 24 -30.78 26.15 -3.53
C LYS A 24 -29.85 27.32 -3.92
N PRO A 25 -30.31 28.31 -4.70
CA PRO A 25 -29.53 29.53 -4.91
C PRO A 25 -29.38 30.30 -3.59
N GLY A 26 -28.15 30.60 -3.17
CA GLY A 26 -27.86 31.54 -2.08
C GLY A 26 -27.73 30.97 -0.66
N LYS A 27 -27.57 29.65 -0.48
CA LYS A 27 -27.07 29.09 0.80
C LYS A 27 -25.84 28.22 0.58
N TYR A 28 -24.73 28.63 1.18
CA TYR A 28 -23.44 27.94 1.21
C TYR A 28 -23.59 26.50 1.72
N LEU A 29 -22.76 25.59 1.19
CA LEU A 29 -22.53 24.28 1.81
C LEU A 29 -21.83 24.54 3.16
N THR A 30 -22.55 24.41 4.27
CA THR A 30 -21.95 24.62 5.59
C THR A 30 -21.35 23.33 6.12
N ASN A 31 -20.31 23.45 6.96
CA ASN A 31 -19.66 22.32 7.60
C ASN A 31 -20.67 21.46 8.42
N HIS A 32 -21.75 22.08 8.91
CA HIS A 32 -22.83 21.41 9.64
C HIS A 32 -23.66 20.45 8.76
N ASP A 33 -23.86 20.76 7.48
CA ASP A 33 -24.69 19.95 6.56
C ASP A 33 -24.04 18.59 6.23
N LEU A 34 -22.70 18.52 6.23
CA LEU A 34 -21.92 17.33 5.86
C LEU A 34 -21.42 16.52 7.07
N MET A 35 -20.92 17.17 8.12
CA MET A 35 -20.27 16.51 9.27
C MET A 35 -21.18 15.54 10.04
N GLN A 36 -22.49 15.81 10.15
CA GLN A 36 -23.39 14.98 10.96
C GLN A 36 -24.09 13.84 10.19
N ASN A 37 -24.02 13.82 8.86
CA ASN A 37 -24.93 13.00 8.04
C ASN A 37 -24.34 12.56 6.69
N GLY A 38 -23.03 12.30 6.59
CA GLY A 38 -22.39 11.82 5.35
C GLY A 38 -23.13 10.62 4.73
N ASP A 39 -23.31 9.55 5.50
CA ASP A 39 -24.06 8.37 5.05
C ASP A 39 -25.54 8.69 4.78
N ARG A 40 -26.22 9.47 5.64
CA ARG A 40 -27.62 9.87 5.40
C ARG A 40 -27.81 10.85 4.23
N PHE A 41 -26.75 11.48 3.72
CA PHE A 41 -26.79 12.29 2.50
C PHE A 41 -26.70 11.38 1.27
N VAL A 42 -25.84 10.35 1.34
CA VAL A 42 -25.78 9.27 0.35
C VAL A 42 -27.11 8.53 0.27
N ASP A 43 -27.66 8.09 1.41
CA ASP A 43 -28.95 7.40 1.46
C ASP A 43 -30.06 8.27 0.85
N ARG A 44 -30.16 9.56 1.21
CA ARG A 44 -31.16 10.47 0.62
C ARG A 44 -30.97 10.74 -0.88
N LEU A 45 -29.75 10.60 -1.42
CA LEU A 45 -29.49 10.67 -2.86
C LEU A 45 -29.84 9.35 -3.58
N LEU A 46 -29.73 8.21 -2.89
CA LEU A 46 -30.03 6.87 -3.40
C LEU A 46 -31.52 6.49 -3.26
N ASP A 47 -32.21 6.96 -2.22
CA ASP A 47 -33.64 6.72 -1.94
C ASP A 47 -34.57 7.14 -3.10
N GLY A 48 -34.11 8.09 -3.93
CA GLY A 48 -34.83 8.54 -5.11
C GLY A 48 -34.51 7.76 -6.40
N PHE A 49 -33.55 6.82 -6.41
CA PHE A 49 -33.17 6.06 -7.60
C PHE A 49 -34.26 5.01 -7.91
N PRO A 50 -35.06 5.20 -8.97
CA PRO A 50 -36.24 4.37 -9.14
C PRO A 50 -35.80 2.94 -9.44
N LEU A 51 -36.34 2.00 -8.67
CA LEU A 51 -36.29 0.55 -8.88
C LEU A 51 -36.76 0.12 -10.28
N ALA A 52 -37.22 1.01 -11.16
CA ALA A 52 -37.74 0.76 -12.50
C ALA A 52 -36.78 0.04 -13.47
N ILE A 53 -35.45 0.11 -13.28
CA ILE A 53 -34.51 -0.74 -14.05
C ILE A 53 -34.58 -2.20 -13.58
N PHE A 54 -34.78 -2.42 -12.28
CA PHE A 54 -34.95 -3.74 -11.68
C PHE A 54 -36.40 -4.25 -11.71
N GLY A 55 -37.41 -3.39 -11.78
CA GLY A 55 -38.82 -3.78 -11.91
C GLY A 55 -39.14 -4.51 -13.21
N LEU A 56 -38.31 -4.34 -14.25
CA LEU A 56 -38.43 -5.12 -15.48
C LEU A 56 -37.83 -6.53 -15.38
N ALA A 57 -36.95 -6.83 -14.42
CA ALA A 57 -36.36 -8.16 -14.29
C ALA A 57 -37.38 -9.22 -13.76
N PRO A 58 -38.20 -8.94 -12.72
CA PRO A 58 -39.32 -9.82 -12.34
C PRO A 58 -40.44 -9.84 -13.38
N VAL A 59 -40.72 -8.73 -14.07
CA VAL A 59 -41.81 -8.67 -15.06
C VAL A 59 -41.45 -9.43 -16.34
N LEU A 60 -40.24 -9.26 -16.87
CA LEU A 60 -39.71 -10.13 -17.92
C LEU A 60 -39.55 -11.57 -17.41
N GLY A 61 -39.12 -11.75 -16.16
CA GLY A 61 -39.10 -13.05 -15.48
C GLY A 61 -40.45 -13.75 -15.53
N LEU A 62 -41.56 -13.07 -15.20
CA LEU A 62 -42.93 -13.59 -15.24
C LEU A 62 -43.42 -13.87 -16.68
N VAL A 63 -43.11 -13.00 -17.64
CA VAL A 63 -43.41 -13.24 -19.07
C VAL A 63 -42.64 -14.47 -19.60
N HIS A 64 -41.39 -14.64 -19.19
CA HIS A 64 -40.59 -15.81 -19.49
C HIS A 64 -40.97 -17.03 -18.65
N PHE A 65 -41.55 -16.89 -17.46
CA PHE A 65 -42.03 -17.98 -16.60
C PHE A 65 -43.28 -18.66 -17.18
N ASN A 66 -44.23 -17.87 -17.71
CA ASN A 66 -45.36 -18.44 -18.46
C ASN A 66 -44.90 -19.15 -19.74
N ARG A 67 -43.90 -18.61 -20.45
CA ARG A 67 -43.24 -19.32 -21.56
C ARG A 67 -42.50 -20.58 -21.09
N TRP A 68 -41.85 -20.55 -19.94
CA TRP A 68 -41.11 -21.67 -19.35
C TRP A 68 -42.05 -22.83 -18.99
N ILE A 69 -43.20 -22.55 -18.38
CA ILE A 69 -44.28 -23.53 -18.20
C ILE A 69 -44.70 -24.09 -19.56
N HIS A 70 -44.92 -23.25 -20.57
CA HIS A 70 -45.33 -23.68 -21.90
C HIS A 70 -44.29 -24.58 -22.59
N TYR A 71 -42.99 -24.26 -22.50
CA TYR A 71 -41.91 -25.08 -23.08
C TYR A 71 -41.69 -26.38 -22.30
N ILE A 72 -41.89 -26.39 -20.98
CA ILE A 72 -41.87 -27.62 -20.17
C ILE A 72 -43.07 -28.51 -20.51
N THR A 73 -44.28 -27.95 -20.62
CA THR A 73 -45.45 -28.74 -21.04
C THR A 73 -45.34 -29.23 -22.48
N LEU A 74 -44.77 -28.44 -23.39
CA LEU A 74 -44.52 -28.87 -24.78
C LEU A 74 -43.43 -29.95 -24.84
N GLY A 75 -42.35 -29.80 -24.07
CA GLY A 75 -41.28 -30.81 -23.97
C GLY A 75 -41.77 -32.14 -23.36
N LEU A 76 -42.60 -32.06 -22.31
CA LEU A 76 -43.25 -33.24 -21.71
C LEU A 76 -44.28 -33.86 -22.66
N ALA A 77 -45.05 -33.06 -23.40
CA ALA A 77 -45.97 -33.56 -24.41
C ALA A 77 -45.23 -34.26 -25.57
N VAL A 78 -44.09 -33.72 -26.02
CA VAL A 78 -43.24 -34.38 -27.03
C VAL A 78 -42.65 -35.69 -26.46
N LEU A 79 -42.13 -35.68 -25.23
CA LEU A 79 -41.61 -36.89 -24.57
C LEU A 79 -42.69 -37.99 -24.40
N MET A 80 -43.92 -37.61 -24.04
CA MET A 80 -45.05 -38.56 -23.97
C MET A 80 -45.52 -39.02 -25.36
N SER A 81 -45.41 -38.18 -26.39
CA SER A 81 -45.78 -38.56 -27.77
C SER A 81 -44.80 -39.53 -28.44
N PHE A 82 -43.62 -39.75 -27.86
CA PHE A 82 -42.58 -40.66 -28.36
C PHE A 82 -42.26 -41.81 -27.39
N SER A 83 -43.11 -42.10 -26.41
CA SER A 83 -42.86 -43.13 -25.39
C SER A 83 -42.76 -44.56 -25.94
N GLU A 84 -43.31 -44.84 -27.12
CA GLU A 84 -43.22 -46.14 -27.81
C GLU A 84 -42.11 -46.18 -28.89
N SER A 85 -41.30 -45.12 -29.02
CA SER A 85 -40.18 -45.08 -29.97
C SER A 85 -38.91 -45.73 -29.41
N PRO A 86 -38.17 -46.56 -30.18
CA PRO A 86 -36.89 -47.13 -29.76
C PRO A 86 -35.77 -46.08 -29.58
N PHE A 87 -36.01 -44.81 -29.94
CA PHE A 87 -35.05 -43.70 -29.79
C PHE A 87 -35.38 -42.76 -28.61
N SER A 88 -36.40 -43.05 -27.82
CA SER A 88 -36.90 -42.22 -26.71
C SER A 88 -35.82 -41.79 -25.70
N GLY A 89 -34.88 -42.68 -25.37
CA GLY A 89 -33.76 -42.39 -24.46
C GLY A 89 -32.73 -41.38 -24.98
N ILE A 90 -32.57 -41.24 -26.30
CA ILE A 90 -31.64 -40.27 -26.90
C ILE A 90 -32.29 -38.88 -26.92
N PHE A 91 -33.58 -38.80 -27.23
CA PHE A 91 -34.32 -37.53 -27.22
C PHE A 91 -34.48 -36.95 -25.81
N SER A 92 -34.64 -37.78 -24.78
CA SER A 92 -34.67 -37.31 -23.38
C SER A 92 -33.31 -36.75 -22.94
N LEU A 93 -32.20 -37.40 -23.26
CA LEU A 93 -30.85 -36.90 -22.99
C LEU A 93 -30.54 -35.57 -23.69
N ILE A 94 -30.87 -35.44 -24.99
CA ILE A 94 -30.68 -34.18 -25.73
C ILE A 94 -31.53 -33.05 -25.13
N SER A 95 -32.78 -33.35 -24.76
CA SER A 95 -33.69 -32.38 -24.12
C SER A 95 -33.17 -31.93 -22.75
N LEU A 96 -32.65 -32.86 -21.94
CA LEU A 96 -32.04 -32.56 -20.64
C LEU A 96 -30.78 -31.69 -20.79
N TYR A 97 -29.95 -31.98 -21.80
CA TYR A 97 -28.72 -31.24 -22.08
C TYR A 97 -29.00 -29.80 -22.54
N LEU A 98 -30.00 -29.59 -23.40
CA LEU A 98 -30.45 -28.26 -23.82
C LEU A 98 -31.05 -27.46 -22.66
N LEU A 99 -31.84 -28.11 -21.77
CA LEU A 99 -32.33 -27.50 -20.54
C LEU A 99 -31.19 -27.09 -19.61
N ALA A 100 -30.19 -27.96 -19.39
CA ALA A 100 -29.03 -27.68 -18.55
C ALA A 100 -28.18 -26.53 -19.10
N ALA A 101 -27.92 -26.50 -20.41
CA ALA A 101 -27.18 -25.41 -21.06
C ALA A 101 -27.89 -24.06 -20.92
N TYR A 102 -29.22 -24.03 -21.05
CA TYR A 102 -30.02 -22.81 -20.88
C TYR A 102 -30.06 -22.35 -19.42
N PHE A 103 -30.16 -23.29 -18.47
CA PHE A 103 -30.13 -23.00 -17.03
C PHE A 103 -28.77 -22.47 -16.57
N TYR A 104 -27.67 -23.05 -17.09
CA TYR A 104 -26.31 -22.55 -16.87
C TYR A 104 -26.14 -21.12 -17.40
N GLY A 105 -26.61 -20.84 -18.61
CA GLY A 105 -26.62 -19.48 -19.17
C GLY A 105 -27.39 -18.48 -18.30
N TRP A 106 -28.52 -18.89 -17.73
CA TRP A 106 -29.34 -18.04 -16.84
C TRP A 106 -28.68 -17.78 -15.48
N ILE A 107 -28.03 -18.79 -14.89
CA ILE A 107 -27.23 -18.66 -13.67
C ILE A 107 -26.05 -17.71 -13.91
N VAL A 108 -25.29 -17.92 -14.99
CA VAL A 108 -24.15 -17.06 -15.35
C VAL A 108 -24.60 -15.62 -15.61
N PHE A 109 -25.75 -15.40 -16.25
CA PHE A 109 -26.32 -14.06 -16.43
C PHE A 109 -26.72 -13.41 -15.11
N SER A 110 -27.33 -14.17 -14.19
CA SER A 110 -27.78 -13.68 -12.88
C SER A 110 -26.62 -13.35 -11.94
N ILE A 111 -25.59 -14.21 -11.88
CA ILE A 111 -24.35 -13.97 -11.12
C ILE A 111 -23.62 -12.75 -11.68
N ASN A 112 -23.49 -12.63 -13.00
CA ASN A 112 -22.91 -11.42 -13.61
C ASN A 112 -23.73 -10.16 -13.29
N GLY A 113 -25.07 -10.25 -13.21
CA GLY A 113 -25.92 -9.15 -12.75
C GLY A 113 -25.60 -8.73 -11.31
N LEU A 114 -25.40 -9.69 -10.41
CA LEU A 114 -25.08 -9.46 -9.00
C LEU A 114 -23.66 -8.89 -8.79
N VAL A 115 -22.67 -9.41 -9.52
CA VAL A 115 -21.28 -8.92 -9.50
C VAL A 115 -21.20 -7.48 -10.05
N ASN A 116 -21.92 -7.17 -11.13
CA ASN A 116 -22.03 -5.80 -11.65
C ASN A 116 -22.73 -4.85 -10.65
N TRP A 117 -23.70 -5.33 -9.86
CA TRP A 117 -24.36 -4.52 -8.83
C TRP A 117 -23.41 -4.16 -7.68
N ASN A 118 -22.63 -5.11 -7.18
CA ASN A 118 -21.62 -4.84 -6.16
C ASN A 118 -20.51 -3.89 -6.68
N SER A 119 -20.07 -4.06 -7.93
CA SER A 119 -19.14 -3.14 -8.59
C SER A 119 -19.71 -1.71 -8.68
N GLN A 120 -20.99 -1.55 -9.07
CA GLN A 120 -21.63 -0.23 -9.14
C GLN A 120 -21.80 0.42 -7.77
N ARG A 121 -22.02 -0.36 -6.69
CA ARG A 121 -22.01 0.17 -5.32
C ARG A 121 -20.64 0.72 -4.90
N GLY A 122 -19.56 0.07 -5.32
CA GLY A 122 -18.19 0.57 -5.16
C GLY A 122 -18.01 1.94 -5.83
N VAL A 123 -18.19 2.01 -7.15
CA VAL A 123 -18.00 3.25 -7.95
C VAL A 123 -18.81 4.45 -7.41
N MET A 124 -20.04 4.22 -6.93
CA MET A 124 -20.90 5.27 -6.37
C MET A 124 -20.42 5.73 -4.98
N ARG A 125 -19.86 4.81 -4.18
CA ARG A 125 -19.22 5.14 -2.89
C ARG A 125 -17.92 5.91 -3.12
N ASP A 126 -17.11 5.48 -4.07
CA ASP A 126 -15.81 6.09 -4.37
C ASP A 126 -15.99 7.53 -4.91
N PHE A 127 -16.94 7.74 -5.83
CA PHE A 127 -17.33 9.11 -6.26
C PHE A 127 -17.82 9.98 -5.09
N THR A 128 -18.54 9.41 -4.12
CA THR A 128 -19.00 10.15 -2.94
C THR A 128 -17.82 10.57 -2.06
N LEU A 129 -16.91 9.64 -1.77
CA LEU A 129 -15.71 9.91 -0.96
C LEU A 129 -14.84 10.98 -1.61
N ASN A 130 -14.66 10.91 -2.93
CA ASN A 130 -13.93 11.91 -3.70
C ASN A 130 -14.66 13.26 -3.76
N LEU A 131 -15.99 13.28 -3.87
CA LEU A 131 -16.77 14.53 -3.78
C LEU A 131 -16.64 15.17 -2.39
N GLN A 132 -16.64 14.36 -1.33
CA GLN A 132 -16.38 14.81 0.03
C GLN A 132 -14.95 15.35 0.17
N HIS A 133 -13.95 14.73 -0.47
CA HIS A 133 -12.57 15.23 -0.53
C HIS A 133 -12.51 16.62 -1.20
N VAL A 134 -13.11 16.79 -2.39
CA VAL A 134 -13.16 18.09 -3.10
C VAL A 134 -13.76 19.20 -2.24
N VAL A 135 -14.86 18.92 -1.53
CA VAL A 135 -15.51 19.90 -0.63
C VAL A 135 -14.64 20.18 0.60
N ASN A 136 -14.10 19.17 1.26
CA ASN A 136 -13.24 19.34 2.43
C ASN A 136 -12.00 20.16 2.10
N CYS A 137 -11.28 19.83 1.01
CA CYS A 137 -10.13 20.61 0.55
C CYS A 137 -10.49 22.09 0.30
N THR A 138 -11.64 22.37 -0.30
CA THR A 138 -12.11 23.75 -0.50
C THR A 138 -12.34 24.48 0.82
N ILE A 139 -12.93 23.79 1.82
CA ILE A 139 -13.20 24.33 3.15
C ILE A 139 -11.90 24.58 3.93
N ASP A 140 -10.96 23.62 3.91
CA ASP A 140 -9.69 23.70 4.63
C ASP A 140 -8.83 24.85 4.10
N ILE A 141 -8.81 25.07 2.77
CA ILE A 141 -8.13 26.20 2.13
C ILE A 141 -8.73 27.54 2.59
N TYR A 142 -10.06 27.64 2.60
CA TYR A 142 -10.75 28.83 3.09
C TYR A 142 -10.47 29.09 4.58
N GLN A 143 -10.51 28.05 5.43
CA GLN A 143 -10.23 28.17 6.87
C GLN A 143 -8.78 28.54 7.16
N ALA A 144 -7.81 27.97 6.46
CA ALA A 144 -6.39 28.31 6.59
C ALA A 144 -6.09 29.77 6.18
N ASN A 145 -6.95 30.39 5.36
CA ASN A 145 -6.70 31.68 4.71
C ASN A 145 -7.78 32.74 4.97
N GLN A 146 -8.55 32.67 6.06
CA GLN A 146 -9.61 33.65 6.38
C GLN A 146 -9.11 35.10 6.51
N ASN A 147 -7.80 35.32 6.68
CA ASN A 147 -7.18 36.64 6.70
C ASN A 147 -7.07 37.27 5.29
N ILE A 148 -7.25 36.46 4.23
CA ILE A 148 -7.02 36.82 2.82
C ILE A 148 -8.26 36.52 1.97
N LEU A 149 -8.96 35.42 2.25
CA LEU A 149 -10.17 34.97 1.54
C LEU A 149 -11.44 35.39 2.27
N SER A 150 -12.30 36.10 1.55
CA SER A 150 -13.60 36.59 2.02
C SER A 150 -14.74 35.59 1.81
N ASN A 151 -14.65 34.70 0.81
CA ASN A 151 -15.69 33.71 0.50
C ASN A 151 -15.22 32.57 -0.42
N TYR A 152 -16.05 31.53 -0.59
CA TYR A 152 -15.88 30.49 -1.62
C TYR A 152 -17.21 30.01 -2.23
N LYS A 153 -17.14 29.39 -3.40
CA LYS A 153 -18.28 28.84 -4.15
C LYS A 153 -17.85 27.60 -4.94
N ILE A 154 -18.72 26.58 -5.03
CA ILE A 154 -18.48 25.35 -5.80
C ILE A 154 -19.67 25.13 -6.74
N GLU A 155 -19.42 24.82 -8.02
CA GLU A 155 -20.44 24.57 -9.06
C GLU A 155 -20.03 23.41 -9.97
N SER A 156 -20.96 22.57 -10.42
CA SER A 156 -20.64 21.56 -11.44
C SER A 156 -20.33 22.20 -12.79
N CYS A 157 -19.36 21.65 -13.52
CA CYS A 157 -19.09 21.95 -14.93
C CYS A 157 -20.21 21.47 -15.89
N GLY A 158 -21.21 20.76 -15.36
CA GLY A 158 -22.43 20.38 -16.06
C GLY A 158 -22.34 19.02 -16.78
N PRO A 159 -23.44 18.57 -17.43
CA PRO A 159 -23.59 17.19 -17.92
C PRO A 159 -22.65 16.82 -19.07
N LYS A 160 -21.93 17.80 -19.65
CA LYS A 160 -20.88 17.58 -20.66
C LYS A 160 -19.53 17.19 -20.02
N TYR A 161 -19.33 17.49 -18.73
CA TYR A 161 -18.12 17.23 -17.95
C TYR A 161 -18.48 16.52 -16.62
N PRO A 162 -19.06 15.30 -16.70
CA PRO A 162 -19.52 14.58 -15.52
C PRO A 162 -18.42 14.37 -14.48
N GLY A 163 -18.65 14.83 -13.25
CA GLY A 163 -17.73 14.70 -12.12
C GLY A 163 -16.76 15.87 -11.91
N TRP A 164 -16.72 16.85 -12.82
CA TRP A 164 -15.91 18.06 -12.68
C TRP A 164 -16.67 19.19 -11.98
N PHE A 165 -15.98 19.87 -11.07
CA PHE A 165 -16.51 21.00 -10.31
C PHE A 165 -15.60 22.22 -10.45
N ASN A 166 -16.17 23.35 -10.86
CA ASN A 166 -15.56 24.67 -10.72
C ASN A 166 -15.58 25.08 -9.24
N ILE A 167 -14.45 25.54 -8.74
CA ILE A 167 -14.29 26.13 -7.42
C ILE A 167 -13.83 27.56 -7.60
N PHE A 168 -14.45 28.47 -6.87
CA PHE A 168 -14.16 29.90 -6.86
C PHE A 168 -13.82 30.31 -5.42
N LEU A 169 -12.68 30.97 -5.23
CA LEU A 169 -12.27 31.59 -3.96
C LEU A 169 -12.22 33.11 -4.18
N TYR A 170 -12.86 33.86 -3.29
CA TYR A 170 -12.92 35.31 -3.34
C TYR A 170 -11.96 35.86 -2.30
N ALA A 171 -11.02 36.72 -2.69
CA ALA A 171 -10.13 37.43 -1.78
C ALA A 171 -10.84 38.62 -1.12
N HIS A 172 -10.20 39.25 -0.14
CA HIS A 172 -10.57 40.59 0.31
C HIS A 172 -10.12 41.65 -0.73
N PRO A 173 -10.86 42.78 -0.89
CA PRO A 173 -10.58 43.77 -1.92
C PRO A 173 -9.14 44.28 -1.93
N GLY A 174 -8.46 44.15 -3.06
CA GLY A 174 -7.07 44.58 -3.24
C GLY A 174 -6.00 43.63 -2.69
N GLN A 175 -6.38 42.44 -2.18
CA GLN A 175 -5.43 41.42 -1.72
C GLN A 175 -5.19 40.31 -2.76
N GLY A 176 -5.96 40.24 -3.85
CA GLY A 176 -5.78 39.21 -4.88
C GLY A 176 -4.39 39.15 -5.50
N SER A 177 -3.66 40.27 -5.56
CA SER A 177 -2.26 40.32 -6.06
C SER A 177 -1.22 39.67 -5.15
N VAL A 178 -1.56 39.41 -3.88
CA VAL A 178 -0.67 38.74 -2.92
C VAL A 178 -0.65 37.22 -3.15
N ILE A 179 -1.66 36.68 -3.82
CA ILE A 179 -1.89 35.24 -3.96
C ILE A 179 -1.23 34.74 -5.26
N ASN A 180 0.04 34.37 -5.16
CA ASN A 180 0.81 33.80 -6.28
C ASN A 180 0.28 32.41 -6.68
N GLN A 181 0.36 32.06 -7.96
CA GLN A 181 0.23 30.69 -8.49
C GLN A 181 0.98 29.63 -7.64
N ALA A 182 2.17 29.97 -7.14
CA ALA A 182 2.98 29.13 -6.27
C ALA A 182 2.30 28.81 -4.91
N TYR A 183 1.48 29.72 -4.37
CA TYR A 183 0.74 29.51 -3.12
C TYR A 183 -0.30 28.39 -3.29
N ILE A 184 -0.96 28.36 -4.45
CA ILE A 184 -1.99 27.38 -4.77
C ILE A 184 -1.37 26.05 -5.24
N GLN A 185 -0.27 26.08 -5.99
CA GLN A 185 0.53 24.87 -6.25
C GLN A 185 1.09 24.23 -4.96
N GLY A 186 1.44 25.04 -3.95
CA GLY A 186 1.89 24.54 -2.64
C GLY A 186 0.79 23.90 -1.79
N ILE A 187 -0.46 24.27 -2.03
CA ILE A 187 -1.65 23.66 -1.41
C ILE A 187 -2.09 22.39 -2.18
N TYR A 188 -1.95 22.38 -3.50
CA TYR A 188 -2.38 21.27 -4.37
C TYR A 188 -1.24 20.34 -4.75
N SER A 189 -0.92 19.39 -3.86
CA SER A 189 -0.10 18.22 -4.18
C SER A 189 -0.89 17.17 -5.00
N LEU A 190 -1.37 17.59 -6.19
CA LEU A 190 -2.27 16.92 -7.16
C LEU A 190 -3.76 17.34 -7.09
N GLU A 191 -4.46 17.12 -8.22
CA GLU A 191 -5.91 17.22 -8.50
C GLU A 191 -6.55 18.55 -9.00
N ALA A 192 -5.99 19.74 -8.75
CA ALA A 192 -6.53 20.98 -9.34
C ALA A 192 -6.12 21.19 -10.82
N ARG A 193 -7.05 21.67 -11.66
CA ARG A 193 -6.88 21.93 -13.11
C ARG A 193 -7.53 23.26 -13.52
N TYR A 194 -7.22 23.75 -14.73
CA TYR A 194 -7.84 24.95 -15.35
C TYR A 194 -7.90 26.17 -14.42
N PHE A 195 -6.74 26.56 -13.90
CA PHE A 195 -6.57 27.61 -12.89
C PHE A 195 -6.48 29.03 -13.51
N GLN A 196 -7.17 30.01 -12.90
CA GLN A 196 -7.16 31.42 -13.29
C GLN A 196 -7.25 32.34 -12.06
N ILE A 197 -6.60 33.50 -12.11
CA ILE A 197 -6.75 34.59 -11.13
C ILE A 197 -7.15 35.85 -11.90
N GLU A 198 -8.23 36.50 -11.48
CA GLU A 198 -8.66 37.80 -11.99
C GLU A 198 -8.94 38.73 -10.81
N ASN A 199 -8.06 39.69 -10.57
CA ASN A 199 -8.11 40.60 -9.42
C ASN A 199 -8.29 39.81 -8.11
N ASP A 200 -9.41 40.02 -7.41
CA ASP A 200 -9.75 39.38 -6.14
C ASP A 200 -10.54 38.07 -6.30
N LEU A 201 -10.57 37.45 -7.49
CA LEU A 201 -11.19 36.15 -7.74
C LEU A 201 -10.18 35.12 -8.24
N ILE A 202 -10.22 33.94 -7.62
CA ILE A 202 -9.43 32.76 -7.98
C ILE A 202 -10.42 31.69 -8.43
N SER A 203 -10.17 31.04 -9.57
CA SER A 203 -10.98 29.92 -10.05
C SER A 203 -10.12 28.75 -10.50
N PHE A 204 -10.62 27.53 -10.29
CA PHE A 204 -10.03 26.28 -10.77
C PHE A 204 -11.06 25.15 -10.78
N GLN A 205 -10.66 23.98 -11.27
CA GLN A 205 -11.50 22.79 -11.37
C GLN A 205 -10.89 21.60 -10.66
N MET A 206 -11.74 20.79 -10.00
CA MET A 206 -11.38 19.49 -9.43
C MET A 206 -12.34 18.40 -9.92
N ASN A 207 -11.88 17.14 -9.95
CA ASN A 207 -12.65 16.01 -10.47
C ASN A 207 -12.89 14.95 -9.39
N ALA A 208 -14.16 14.73 -9.01
CA ALA A 208 -14.55 13.73 -8.02
C ALA A 208 -14.55 12.28 -8.55
N MET A 209 -14.13 12.02 -9.80
CA MET A 209 -14.03 10.65 -10.35
C MET A 209 -12.64 10.01 -10.25
N GLY A 210 -11.59 10.76 -9.87
CA GLY A 210 -10.21 10.22 -9.80
C GLY A 210 -9.59 9.81 -11.16
N GLU A 211 -10.27 10.07 -12.27
CA GLU A 211 -9.83 9.67 -13.62
C GLU A 211 -8.85 10.69 -14.25
N LYS A 212 -7.70 10.21 -14.76
CA LYS A 212 -6.84 10.95 -15.71
C LYS A 212 -7.56 11.07 -17.08
N ILE A 213 -8.53 12.01 -17.16
CA ILE A 213 -9.12 12.69 -18.33
C ILE A 213 -9.50 11.87 -19.59
N TYR A 214 -10.75 12.03 -20.05
CA TYR A 214 -11.09 12.07 -21.48
C TYR A 214 -11.80 13.38 -21.84
N ALA A 215 -11.16 14.23 -22.66
CA ALA A 215 -11.80 15.16 -23.62
C ALA A 215 -10.75 16.02 -24.35
N GLN A 216 -10.28 15.58 -25.53
CA GLN A 216 -9.91 16.56 -26.56
C GLN A 216 -11.21 17.23 -27.06
N GLY A 217 -11.19 18.56 -27.27
CA GLY A 217 -12.27 19.27 -27.95
C GLY A 217 -13.12 20.20 -27.08
N LEU A 218 -12.51 21.22 -26.48
CA LEU A 218 -13.15 22.53 -26.29
C LEU A 218 -12.14 23.69 -26.15
N SER A 219 -11.21 23.75 -27.09
CA SER A 219 -10.40 24.95 -27.33
C SER A 219 -11.22 25.98 -28.12
N THR A 220 -12.15 26.68 -27.48
CA THR A 220 -12.76 27.91 -28.03
C THR A 220 -13.58 28.67 -26.98
N VAL A 221 -13.46 30.00 -27.01
CA VAL A 221 -14.20 30.98 -26.18
C VAL A 221 -13.87 30.95 -24.68
N TYR A 222 -12.78 31.62 -24.29
CA TYR A 222 -12.88 33.00 -23.78
C TYR A 222 -11.71 33.82 -24.30
N SER A 223 -11.94 35.11 -24.54
CA SER A 223 -11.09 35.99 -25.35
C SER A 223 -9.93 36.59 -24.57
N GLN A 224 -8.75 36.65 -25.18
CA GLN A 224 -7.66 37.52 -24.72
C GLN A 224 -8.13 39.00 -24.78
N PRO A 225 -7.82 39.83 -23.77
CA PRO A 225 -7.87 41.27 -23.93
C PRO A 225 -6.72 41.70 -24.85
N THR A 226 -7.08 42.21 -26.02
CA THR A 226 -6.18 42.81 -27.00
C THR A 226 -5.52 44.07 -26.45
N TYR A 227 -4.20 44.17 -26.53
CA TYR A 227 -3.47 45.41 -26.32
C TYR A 227 -3.17 46.07 -27.66
N GLU A 228 -3.85 47.18 -27.99
CA GLU A 228 -3.35 48.11 -29.01
C GLU A 228 -3.71 49.58 -28.71
N THR A 229 -2.64 50.38 -28.58
CA THR A 229 -2.47 51.82 -28.86
C THR A 229 -3.40 52.91 -28.30
N GLN A 230 -2.76 53.72 -27.44
CA GLN A 230 -2.74 55.20 -27.41
C GLN A 230 -3.93 56.00 -26.83
N GLN A 231 -3.65 56.64 -25.68
CA GLN A 231 -3.64 58.11 -25.63
C GLN A 231 -2.46 58.62 -24.78
N SER A 232 -1.90 59.75 -25.21
CA SER A 232 -0.66 60.36 -24.71
C SER A 232 -0.91 61.43 -23.66
N ILE A 233 0.11 61.72 -22.84
CA ILE A 233 0.54 63.08 -22.44
C ILE A 233 2.04 63.04 -22.08
N THR A 234 2.78 64.00 -22.63
CA THR A 234 4.23 64.26 -22.49
C THR A 234 4.52 64.95 -21.14
N TYR A 235 5.64 64.77 -20.43
CA TYR A 235 6.99 65.37 -20.60
C TYR A 235 7.89 64.87 -19.43
N ASP A 236 9.23 64.83 -19.45
CA ASP A 236 10.23 65.20 -20.47
C ASP A 236 11.53 64.35 -20.33
N GLN A 237 12.61 64.77 -21.00
CA GLN A 237 14.01 64.27 -20.95
C GLN A 237 14.94 65.29 -20.23
N PRO A 238 16.24 65.02 -19.92
CA PRO A 238 17.10 63.96 -20.46
C PRO A 238 18.08 63.25 -19.48
N ILE A 239 18.39 61.96 -19.72
CA ILE A 239 19.77 61.45 -19.56
C ILE A 239 20.14 60.58 -20.77
N THR A 240 21.29 60.92 -21.34
CA THR A 240 21.91 60.45 -22.59
C THR A 240 21.89 58.95 -22.88
N ASN A 241 21.51 58.67 -24.13
CA ASN A 241 21.66 57.41 -24.83
C ASN A 241 23.15 56.99 -25.00
N LYS A 242 23.45 55.70 -24.82
CA LYS A 242 24.55 55.05 -25.55
C LYS A 242 24.23 53.58 -25.82
N GLN A 243 23.64 53.33 -26.98
CA GLN A 243 23.49 51.98 -27.54
C GLN A 243 24.87 51.36 -27.82
N SER A 244 25.10 50.13 -27.34
CA SER A 244 25.63 49.00 -28.14
C SER A 244 25.99 47.82 -27.24
N SER A 245 25.88 46.59 -27.79
CA SER A 245 26.44 45.33 -27.30
C SER A 245 26.03 44.82 -25.90
N ILE A 246 24.87 44.14 -25.81
CA ILE A 246 24.75 42.80 -25.17
C ILE A 246 23.82 41.91 -26.02
N GLU A 247 24.17 41.73 -27.30
CA GLU A 247 23.70 40.60 -28.13
C GLU A 247 24.91 39.72 -28.45
N SER A 248 25.56 39.14 -27.43
CA SER A 248 26.66 38.18 -27.60
C SER A 248 27.13 37.59 -26.25
N GLU A 249 26.27 36.88 -25.50
CA GLU A 249 26.77 36.15 -24.31
C GLU A 249 25.99 34.87 -23.88
N VAL A 250 25.68 33.97 -24.82
CA VAL A 250 25.64 32.50 -24.52
C VAL A 250 26.27 31.68 -25.66
N THR A 251 27.51 32.01 -25.99
CA THR A 251 28.43 31.09 -26.70
C THR A 251 29.85 31.17 -26.11
N SER A 252 29.92 31.19 -24.78
CA SER A 252 31.18 30.91 -24.07
C SER A 252 31.49 29.42 -24.13
N SER A 253 32.01 28.96 -25.26
CA SER A 253 32.64 27.64 -25.38
C SER A 253 33.98 27.64 -24.65
N GLN A 254 33.96 27.79 -23.32
CA GLN A 254 35.08 27.33 -22.51
C GLN A 254 35.18 25.81 -22.71
N PRO A 255 36.38 25.27 -22.99
CA PRO A 255 36.54 23.82 -23.08
C PRO A 255 36.15 23.20 -21.74
N ILE A 256 35.22 22.24 -21.75
CA ILE A 256 34.80 21.52 -20.55
C ILE A 256 36.06 20.94 -19.92
N ASN A 257 36.41 21.39 -18.72
CA ASN A 257 37.56 20.86 -17.98
C ASN A 257 37.20 19.47 -17.45
N ARG A 258 37.42 18.48 -18.32
CA ARG A 258 37.10 17.06 -18.08
C ARG A 258 37.79 16.50 -16.85
N GLU A 259 39.05 16.87 -16.61
CA GLU A 259 39.81 16.43 -15.43
C GLU A 259 39.19 16.97 -14.14
N ALA A 260 38.85 18.26 -14.10
CA ALA A 260 38.18 18.86 -12.94
C ALA A 260 36.79 18.25 -12.69
N MET A 261 35.98 18.05 -13.74
CA MET A 261 34.67 17.41 -13.63
C MET A 261 34.76 15.95 -13.16
N LEU A 262 35.77 15.21 -13.62
CA LEU A 262 36.03 13.83 -13.18
C LEU A 262 36.40 13.80 -11.70
N ALA A 263 37.33 14.67 -11.27
CA ALA A 263 37.77 14.76 -9.88
C ALA A 263 36.63 15.18 -8.93
N GLU A 264 35.79 16.14 -9.34
CA GLU A 264 34.59 16.54 -8.61
C GLU A 264 33.59 15.38 -8.48
N ALA A 265 33.32 14.66 -9.58
CA ALA A 265 32.40 13.54 -9.58
C ALA A 265 32.88 12.37 -8.69
N TYR A 266 34.16 12.04 -8.70
CA TYR A 266 34.71 11.06 -7.76
C TYR A 266 34.68 11.53 -6.31
N LYS A 267 34.87 12.82 -6.04
CA LYS A 267 34.69 13.38 -4.69
C LYS A 267 33.24 13.24 -4.23
N GLU A 268 32.26 13.55 -5.08
CA GLU A 268 30.84 13.33 -4.80
C GLU A 268 30.55 11.84 -4.53
N LEU A 269 31.08 10.94 -5.35
CA LEU A 269 30.92 9.50 -5.20
C LEU A 269 31.50 8.98 -3.87
N GLN A 270 32.69 9.43 -3.48
CA GLN A 270 33.35 9.01 -2.24
C GLN A 270 32.64 9.56 -0.99
N LEU A 271 31.98 10.72 -1.08
CA LEU A 271 31.14 11.27 -0.01
C LEU A 271 29.82 10.51 0.17
N MET A 272 29.38 9.70 -0.81
CA MET A 272 28.24 8.81 -0.61
C MET A 272 28.60 7.72 0.39
N ILE A 273 27.72 7.51 1.37
CA ILE A 273 27.89 6.46 2.38
C ILE A 273 27.65 5.10 1.72
N GLY A 274 28.37 4.06 2.15
CA GLY A 274 28.22 2.70 1.64
C GLY A 274 28.47 2.56 0.14
N LEU A 275 27.61 1.80 -0.54
CA LEU A 275 27.62 1.53 -1.98
C LEU A 275 28.96 1.04 -2.55
N GLN A 276 29.72 0.27 -1.76
CA GLN A 276 31.06 -0.19 -2.14
C GLN A 276 31.11 -0.91 -3.52
N PRO A 277 30.20 -1.84 -3.86
CA PRO A 277 30.20 -2.48 -5.20
C PRO A 277 29.99 -1.50 -6.36
N VAL A 278 29.21 -0.45 -6.12
CA VAL A 278 28.92 0.60 -7.12
C VAL A 278 30.13 1.50 -7.33
N LYS A 279 30.87 1.80 -6.25
CA LYS A 279 32.12 2.57 -6.30
C LYS A 279 33.22 1.82 -7.03
N GLU A 280 33.36 0.53 -6.74
CA GLU A 280 34.30 -0.37 -7.39
C GLU A 280 34.01 -0.47 -8.89
N TYR A 281 32.75 -0.74 -9.27
CA TYR A 281 32.33 -0.81 -10.67
C TYR A 281 32.62 0.48 -11.46
N LEU A 282 32.37 1.66 -10.88
CA LEU A 282 32.69 2.93 -11.52
C LEU A 282 34.21 3.19 -11.62
N SER A 283 35.00 2.68 -10.68
CA SER A 283 36.48 2.72 -10.76
C SER A 283 37.00 1.82 -11.88
N GLU A 284 36.52 0.57 -11.96
CA GLU A 284 36.87 -0.37 -13.04
C GLU A 284 36.51 0.18 -14.42
N MET A 285 35.37 0.88 -14.54
CA MET A 285 34.95 1.56 -15.75
C MET A 285 35.90 2.70 -16.15
N GLN A 286 36.38 3.49 -15.19
CA GLN A 286 37.42 4.50 -15.43
C GLN A 286 38.70 3.85 -15.96
N ASP A 287 39.21 2.82 -15.28
CA ASP A 287 40.45 2.15 -15.67
C ASP A 287 40.34 1.56 -17.08
N MET A 288 39.19 0.95 -17.42
CA MET A 288 38.88 0.45 -18.76
C MET A 288 38.91 1.56 -19.83
N ILE A 289 38.26 2.71 -19.57
CA ILE A 289 38.23 3.82 -20.55
C ILE A 289 39.61 4.48 -20.67
N SER A 290 40.31 4.70 -19.57
CA SER A 290 41.64 5.31 -19.54
C SER A 290 42.66 4.46 -20.31
N LEU A 291 42.74 3.16 -20.03
CA LEU A 291 43.59 2.21 -20.78
C LEU A 291 43.20 2.15 -22.27
N ARG A 292 41.91 2.26 -22.60
CA ARG A 292 41.45 2.30 -23.99
C ARG A 292 41.95 3.56 -24.71
N MET A 293 41.88 4.73 -24.08
CA MET A 293 42.42 5.97 -24.65
C MET A 293 43.93 5.90 -24.89
N GLU A 294 44.69 5.23 -24.02
CA GLU A 294 46.12 4.99 -24.25
C GLU A 294 46.38 4.03 -25.43
N ARG A 295 45.57 2.98 -25.56
CA ARG A 295 45.62 2.05 -26.71
C ARG A 295 45.28 2.73 -28.03
N GLU A 296 44.30 3.64 -28.05
CA GLU A 296 43.98 4.43 -29.24
C GLU A 296 45.13 5.35 -29.66
N LYS A 297 45.87 5.96 -28.71
CA LYS A 297 47.07 6.77 -29.00
C LYS A 297 48.19 5.99 -29.72
N ILE A 298 48.28 4.68 -29.50
CA ILE A 298 49.24 3.77 -30.17
C ILE A 298 48.64 3.02 -31.38
N GLY A 299 47.48 3.47 -31.88
CA GLY A 299 46.85 2.94 -33.09
C GLY A 299 46.08 1.62 -32.91
N GLN A 300 45.87 1.14 -31.68
CA GLN A 300 45.02 -0.02 -31.43
C GLN A 300 43.55 0.38 -31.39
N SER A 301 42.80 0.04 -32.45
CA SER A 301 41.34 0.22 -32.48
C SER A 301 40.64 -0.91 -31.74
N LEU A 302 40.15 -0.61 -30.53
CA LEU A 302 39.24 -1.47 -29.78
C LEU A 302 37.84 -0.87 -29.84
N SER A 303 36.83 -1.62 -30.25
CA SER A 303 35.44 -1.16 -30.12
C SER A 303 35.12 -0.95 -28.63
N LEU A 304 34.49 0.18 -28.29
CA LEU A 304 33.73 0.24 -27.04
C LEU A 304 32.72 -0.90 -27.06
N GLY A 305 32.73 -1.72 -26.00
CA GLY A 305 31.55 -2.51 -25.65
C GLY A 305 30.39 -1.57 -25.33
N SER A 306 29.19 -2.12 -25.15
CA SER A 306 28.08 -1.30 -24.67
C SER A 306 28.45 -0.62 -23.35
N MET A 307 28.29 0.70 -23.27
CA MET A 307 28.40 1.48 -22.04
C MET A 307 27.05 1.65 -21.34
N HIS A 308 25.96 1.10 -21.89
CA HIS A 308 24.64 1.14 -21.28
C HIS A 308 24.60 0.24 -20.03
N MET A 309 23.92 0.69 -18.98
CA MET A 309 23.95 0.07 -17.64
C MET A 309 22.56 -0.31 -17.15
N LEU A 310 22.51 -1.34 -16.32
CA LEU A 310 21.33 -1.76 -15.57
C LEU A 310 21.59 -1.52 -14.08
N PHE A 311 20.84 -0.63 -13.44
CA PHE A 311 20.92 -0.34 -12.02
C PHE A 311 19.82 -1.13 -11.28
N THR A 312 20.19 -2.24 -10.63
CA THR A 312 19.26 -3.07 -9.86
C THR A 312 19.35 -2.79 -8.37
N GLY A 313 18.23 -2.85 -7.65
CA GLY A 313 18.20 -2.80 -6.18
C GLY A 313 16.90 -2.17 -5.66
N ASN A 314 16.68 -2.24 -4.35
CA ASN A 314 15.44 -1.78 -3.72
C ASN A 314 15.24 -0.24 -3.78
N PRO A 315 14.05 0.28 -3.46
CA PRO A 315 13.82 1.72 -3.32
C PRO A 315 14.78 2.38 -2.35
N GLY A 316 15.15 3.64 -2.63
CA GLY A 316 15.95 4.46 -1.71
C GLY A 316 17.43 4.10 -1.60
N THR A 317 17.96 3.13 -2.37
CA THR A 317 19.41 2.81 -2.40
C THR A 317 20.28 3.88 -3.05
N GLY A 318 19.70 4.86 -3.76
CA GLY A 318 20.45 6.00 -4.34
C GLY A 318 20.75 5.91 -5.85
N LYS A 319 20.10 4.98 -6.58
CA LYS A 319 20.25 4.78 -8.05
C LYS A 319 20.29 6.10 -8.86
N THR A 320 19.29 6.96 -8.73
CA THR A 320 19.23 8.28 -9.40
C THR A 320 20.41 9.19 -9.03
N THR A 321 20.78 9.23 -7.74
CA THR A 321 21.88 10.06 -7.25
C THR A 321 23.20 9.63 -7.86
N VAL A 322 23.47 8.31 -7.90
CA VAL A 322 24.65 7.76 -8.57
C VAL A 322 24.60 7.98 -10.08
N ALA A 323 23.45 7.84 -10.74
CA ALA A 323 23.33 8.07 -12.18
C ALA A 323 23.75 9.50 -12.58
N ARG A 324 23.45 10.49 -11.73
CA ARG A 324 23.87 11.89 -11.91
C ARG A 324 25.38 12.07 -11.81
N VAL A 325 26.03 11.34 -10.90
CA VAL A 325 27.49 11.33 -10.75
C VAL A 325 28.16 10.55 -11.88
N ALA A 326 27.60 9.40 -12.27
CA ALA A 326 28.05 8.61 -13.41
C ALA A 326 28.01 9.42 -14.72
N ALA A 327 27.01 10.28 -14.92
CA ALA A 327 26.96 11.19 -16.07
C ALA A 327 28.15 12.18 -16.11
N LYS A 328 28.54 12.74 -14.96
CA LYS A 328 29.76 13.57 -14.84
C LYS A 328 31.03 12.76 -15.10
N ILE A 329 31.15 11.57 -14.51
CA ILE A 329 32.29 10.65 -14.72
C ILE A 329 32.45 10.32 -16.20
N LEU A 330 31.38 9.88 -16.88
CA LEU A 330 31.38 9.56 -18.31
C LEU A 330 31.78 10.76 -19.18
N CYS A 331 31.45 11.99 -18.78
CA CYS A 331 31.87 13.19 -19.51
C CYS A 331 33.34 13.54 -19.27
N GLY A 332 33.81 13.42 -18.03
CA GLY A 332 35.22 13.55 -17.68
C GLY A 332 36.11 12.52 -18.39
N LEU A 333 35.63 11.28 -18.50
CA LEU A 333 36.23 10.20 -19.27
C LEU A 333 35.99 10.34 -20.79
N GLY A 334 35.32 11.38 -21.27
CA GLY A 334 35.08 11.65 -22.69
C GLY A 334 34.18 10.65 -23.42
N ALA A 335 33.49 9.75 -22.71
CA ALA A 335 32.51 8.82 -23.28
C ALA A 335 31.21 9.50 -23.72
N VAL A 336 30.92 10.69 -23.17
CA VAL A 336 29.83 11.58 -23.59
C VAL A 336 30.29 13.05 -23.60
N THR A 337 29.64 13.91 -24.39
CA THR A 337 30.14 15.28 -24.67
C THR A 337 29.72 16.38 -23.70
N LYS A 338 28.66 16.19 -22.89
CA LYS A 338 28.04 17.23 -22.05
C LYS A 338 27.81 16.82 -20.59
N GLY A 339 27.70 15.52 -20.29
CA GLY A 339 27.62 15.01 -18.91
C GLY A 339 26.31 15.29 -18.17
N HIS A 340 25.26 15.73 -18.87
CA HIS A 340 23.94 15.93 -18.29
C HIS A 340 23.19 14.59 -18.10
N LEU A 341 22.25 14.58 -17.17
CA LEU A 341 21.33 13.47 -16.90
C LEU A 341 19.91 13.89 -17.34
N VAL A 342 19.29 13.07 -18.20
CA VAL A 342 17.85 13.16 -18.51
C VAL A 342 17.17 12.01 -17.79
N GLU A 343 16.41 12.33 -16.75
CA GLU A 343 15.67 11.38 -15.92
C GLU A 343 14.21 11.31 -16.38
N VAL A 344 13.71 10.10 -16.64
CA VAL A 344 12.36 9.84 -17.16
C VAL A 344 11.75 8.57 -16.59
N THR A 345 10.43 8.47 -16.71
CA THR A 345 9.62 7.31 -16.33
C THR A 345 8.90 6.73 -17.54
N ARG A 346 8.11 5.66 -17.34
CA ARG A 346 7.19 5.16 -18.38
C ARG A 346 6.19 6.23 -18.87
N GLU A 347 5.72 7.14 -18.00
CA GLU A 347 4.77 8.19 -18.40
C GLU A 347 5.38 9.19 -19.39
N ASP A 348 6.71 9.32 -19.42
CA ASP A 348 7.43 10.24 -20.32
C ASP A 348 7.79 9.60 -21.67
N LEU A 349 7.90 8.27 -21.72
CA LEU A 349 8.27 7.52 -22.93
C LEU A 349 7.04 7.06 -23.74
N VAL A 350 6.00 6.58 -23.05
CA VAL A 350 4.81 5.95 -23.64
C VAL A 350 3.69 6.98 -23.84
N ALA A 351 3.01 6.93 -24.99
CA ALA A 351 1.84 7.75 -25.28
C ALA A 351 0.54 6.97 -25.09
N GLU A 352 -0.58 7.69 -24.93
CA GLU A 352 -1.93 7.10 -24.76
C GLU A 352 -2.55 6.63 -26.09
N TYR A 353 -1.96 7.03 -27.23
CA TYR A 353 -2.48 6.77 -28.56
C TYR A 353 -1.46 6.04 -29.45
N ILE A 354 -1.96 5.09 -30.26
CA ILE A 354 -1.19 4.30 -31.23
C ILE A 354 -0.29 5.21 -32.09
N GLY A 355 0.99 4.87 -32.22
CA GLY A 355 1.94 5.55 -33.10
C GLY A 355 2.47 6.91 -32.60
N GLN A 356 2.05 7.37 -31.43
CA GLN A 356 2.63 8.55 -30.78
C GLN A 356 3.79 8.21 -29.82
N THR A 357 3.95 6.93 -29.45
CA THR A 357 4.98 6.49 -28.51
C THR A 357 6.38 6.59 -29.11
N ALA A 358 6.61 6.13 -30.33
CA ALA A 358 7.92 6.24 -30.98
C ALA A 358 8.39 7.72 -31.15
N PRO A 359 7.55 8.68 -31.61
CA PRO A 359 7.90 10.10 -31.58
C PRO A 359 8.24 10.64 -30.18
N LYS A 360 7.44 10.27 -29.16
CA LYS A 360 7.62 10.73 -27.77
C LYS A 360 8.93 10.21 -27.17
N THR A 361 9.19 8.90 -27.32
CA THR A 361 10.45 8.25 -26.92
C THR A 361 11.65 8.84 -27.66
N ARG A 362 11.56 9.09 -28.97
CA ARG A 362 12.65 9.71 -29.75
C ARG A 362 13.01 11.11 -29.24
N LYS A 363 12.02 11.94 -28.92
CA LYS A 363 12.25 13.29 -28.37
C LYS A 363 13.03 13.26 -27.05
N VAL A 364 12.75 12.28 -26.19
CA VAL A 364 13.49 12.06 -24.93
C VAL A 364 14.94 11.61 -25.21
N ILE A 365 15.14 10.72 -26.19
CA ILE A 365 16.48 10.28 -26.62
C ILE A 365 17.28 11.48 -27.15
N GLU A 366 16.70 12.32 -28.01
CA GLU A 366 17.31 13.53 -28.56
C GLU A 366 17.78 14.51 -27.46
N GLN A 367 16.99 14.67 -26.39
CA GLN A 367 17.38 15.47 -25.22
C GLN A 367 18.58 14.88 -24.47
N ALA A 368 18.74 13.55 -24.46
CA ALA A 368 19.82 12.86 -23.76
C ALA A 368 21.14 12.75 -24.56
N ILE A 369 21.13 13.04 -25.87
CA ILE A 369 22.36 13.00 -26.70
C ILE A 369 23.41 13.98 -26.15
N GLY A 370 24.61 13.47 -25.91
CA GLY A 370 25.69 14.16 -25.20
C GLY A 370 25.78 13.82 -23.72
N GLY A 371 24.87 13.02 -23.18
CA GLY A 371 24.80 12.70 -21.76
C GLY A 371 24.24 11.31 -21.51
N VAL A 372 23.49 11.19 -20.41
CA VAL A 372 22.90 9.94 -19.93
C VAL A 372 21.38 10.04 -19.93
N LEU A 373 20.72 9.08 -20.57
CA LEU A 373 19.28 8.82 -20.39
C LEU A 373 19.08 7.82 -19.25
N PHE A 374 18.43 8.25 -18.17
CA PHE A 374 18.10 7.42 -17.03
C PHE A 374 16.59 7.15 -17.00
N ILE A 375 16.21 5.87 -17.06
CA ILE A 375 14.82 5.43 -17.08
C ILE A 375 14.54 4.73 -15.75
N ASP A 376 13.79 5.37 -14.86
CA ASP A 376 13.40 4.76 -13.58
C ASP A 376 12.20 3.82 -13.73
N GLU A 377 12.16 2.80 -12.85
CA GLU A 377 11.23 1.67 -12.90
C GLU A 377 11.04 1.09 -14.32
N ALA A 378 12.13 0.92 -15.07
CA ALA A 378 12.11 0.55 -16.49
C ALA A 378 11.37 -0.76 -16.79
N TYR A 379 11.28 -1.69 -15.82
CA TYR A 379 10.46 -2.90 -15.92
C TYR A 379 8.99 -2.62 -16.25
N THR A 380 8.47 -1.43 -15.91
CA THR A 380 7.08 -1.03 -16.19
C THR A 380 6.80 -0.95 -17.69
N LEU A 381 7.81 -0.72 -18.54
CA LEU A 381 7.69 -0.74 -20.00
C LEU A 381 7.28 -2.12 -20.52
N GLY A 382 7.64 -3.21 -19.83
CA GLY A 382 7.31 -4.60 -20.21
C GLY A 382 6.20 -5.25 -19.37
N LYS A 383 5.32 -4.46 -18.73
CA LYS A 383 4.22 -4.95 -17.87
C LYS A 383 2.87 -5.12 -18.58
N GLY A 384 2.68 -4.64 -19.81
CA GLY A 384 1.48 -4.92 -20.61
C GLY A 384 1.62 -6.18 -21.50
N GLY A 385 0.50 -6.62 -22.08
CA GLY A 385 0.44 -7.75 -23.03
C GLY A 385 0.72 -7.33 -24.48
N ASP A 386 0.40 -8.19 -25.44
CA ASP A 386 0.80 -8.06 -26.86
C ASP A 386 0.32 -6.78 -27.59
N ASN A 387 -0.62 -6.03 -27.00
CA ASN A 387 -1.11 -4.74 -27.51
C ASN A 387 -0.61 -3.52 -26.70
N ASP A 388 0.42 -3.66 -25.86
CA ASP A 388 0.96 -2.55 -25.05
C ASP A 388 1.93 -1.66 -25.82
N PHE A 389 1.64 -0.35 -25.81
CA PHE A 389 2.51 0.70 -26.34
C PHE A 389 3.92 0.71 -25.71
N GLY A 390 4.10 0.10 -24.53
CA GLY A 390 5.41 -0.10 -23.91
C GLY A 390 6.45 -0.79 -24.81
N GLN A 391 6.03 -1.73 -25.67
CA GLN A 391 6.96 -2.41 -26.60
C GLN A 391 7.45 -1.45 -27.72
N GLU A 392 6.59 -0.57 -28.23
CA GLU A 392 6.96 0.47 -29.21
C GLU A 392 8.03 1.42 -28.66
N ALA A 393 7.95 1.75 -27.36
CA ALA A 393 8.97 2.54 -26.66
C ALA A 393 10.30 1.77 -26.55
N ILE A 394 10.26 0.48 -26.19
CA ILE A 394 11.47 -0.36 -26.08
C ILE A 394 12.18 -0.48 -27.43
N ASP A 395 11.44 -0.76 -28.51
CA ASP A 395 12.02 -0.92 -29.84
C ASP A 395 12.61 0.41 -30.35
N THR A 396 11.95 1.54 -30.06
CA THR A 396 12.48 2.88 -30.37
C THR A 396 13.73 3.21 -29.55
N LEU A 397 13.77 2.84 -28.27
CA LEU A 397 14.93 3.01 -27.40
C LEU A 397 16.13 2.19 -27.90
N VAL A 398 15.92 0.90 -28.18
CA VAL A 398 16.95 0.00 -28.73
C VAL A 398 17.51 0.54 -30.04
N LYS A 399 16.66 1.06 -30.93
CA LYS A 399 17.12 1.71 -32.17
C LYS A 399 17.94 2.97 -31.90
N GLY A 400 17.47 3.86 -31.02
CA GLY A 400 18.17 5.10 -30.68
C GLY A 400 19.52 4.88 -29.99
N MET A 401 19.66 3.81 -29.21
CA MET A 401 20.93 3.37 -28.62
C MET A 401 21.98 3.00 -29.69
N GLU A 402 21.59 2.24 -30.72
CA GLU A 402 22.50 1.87 -31.82
C GLU A 402 22.91 3.09 -32.66
N GLU A 403 21.94 3.94 -33.00
CA GLU A 403 22.16 5.14 -33.82
C GLU A 403 23.08 6.16 -33.12
N ASN A 404 23.11 6.19 -31.78
CA ASN A 404 23.84 7.19 -30.98
C ASN A 404 24.93 6.61 -30.07
N ARG A 405 25.36 5.36 -30.31
CA ARG A 405 26.27 4.56 -29.44
C ARG A 405 27.56 5.23 -28.97
N SER A 406 28.04 6.27 -29.68
CA SER A 406 29.28 7.00 -29.38
C SER A 406 29.09 8.26 -28.54
N ASN A 407 27.85 8.66 -28.24
CA ASN A 407 27.55 9.91 -27.53
C ASN A 407 26.22 9.86 -26.74
N LEU A 408 25.70 8.67 -26.45
CA LEU A 408 24.53 8.45 -25.61
C LEU A 408 24.77 7.22 -24.73
N VAL A 409 24.69 7.40 -23.42
CA VAL A 409 24.61 6.28 -22.48
C VAL A 409 23.18 6.18 -21.96
N VAL A 410 22.72 4.95 -21.71
CA VAL A 410 21.37 4.66 -21.21
C VAL A 410 21.53 3.86 -19.94
N ILE A 411 20.83 4.25 -18.89
CA ILE A 411 20.78 3.55 -17.62
C ILE A 411 19.32 3.17 -17.36
N LEU A 412 19.04 1.86 -17.29
CA LEU A 412 17.73 1.35 -16.87
C LEU A 412 17.79 1.07 -15.38
N ALA A 413 16.86 1.61 -14.59
CA ALA A 413 16.78 1.38 -13.15
C ALA A 413 15.52 0.61 -12.76
N GLY A 414 15.61 -0.17 -11.69
CA GLY A 414 14.46 -0.87 -11.11
C GLY A 414 14.85 -1.88 -10.04
N TYR A 415 13.88 -2.69 -9.61
CA TYR A 415 14.07 -3.72 -8.60
C TYR A 415 14.70 -4.97 -9.20
N THR A 416 15.55 -5.66 -8.44
CA THR A 416 16.42 -6.72 -8.97
C THR A 416 15.64 -7.87 -9.62
N LYS A 417 14.51 -8.29 -9.04
CA LYS A 417 13.68 -9.37 -9.59
C LYS A 417 12.95 -8.93 -10.86
N GLU A 418 12.30 -7.77 -10.80
CA GLU A 418 11.49 -7.19 -11.87
C GLU A 418 12.34 -6.86 -13.11
N MET A 419 13.56 -6.32 -12.91
CA MET A 419 14.48 -6.07 -14.02
C MET A 419 15.03 -7.36 -14.63
N ASN A 420 15.30 -8.40 -13.82
CA ASN A 420 15.68 -9.72 -14.34
C ASN A 420 14.57 -10.35 -15.19
N ASP A 421 13.31 -10.24 -14.77
CA ASP A 421 12.17 -10.74 -15.53
C ASP A 421 11.87 -9.89 -16.77
N PHE A 422 12.08 -8.57 -16.70
CA PHE A 422 12.03 -7.66 -17.85
C PHE A 422 13.07 -8.02 -18.93
N LEU A 423 14.33 -8.27 -18.54
CA LEU A 423 15.37 -8.69 -19.49
C LEU A 423 15.13 -10.07 -20.10
N LYS A 424 14.48 -11.01 -19.39
CA LYS A 424 14.11 -12.32 -19.96
C LYS A 424 13.10 -12.19 -21.11
N LYS A 425 12.16 -11.24 -21.01
CA LYS A 425 11.11 -11.02 -22.02
C LYS A 425 11.65 -10.42 -23.32
N ASN A 426 12.72 -9.62 -23.28
CA ASN A 426 13.24 -8.93 -24.46
C ASN A 426 14.75 -9.20 -24.66
N SER A 427 15.06 -10.11 -25.59
CA SER A 427 16.44 -10.47 -25.97
C SER A 427 17.23 -9.30 -26.60
N GLY A 428 16.54 -8.34 -27.20
CA GLY A 428 17.11 -7.11 -27.76
C GLY A 428 17.68 -6.18 -26.69
N LEU A 429 17.07 -6.13 -25.50
CA LEU A 429 17.61 -5.42 -24.33
C LEU A 429 18.76 -6.21 -23.69
N ARG A 430 18.59 -7.52 -23.47
CA ARG A 430 19.59 -8.35 -22.76
C ARG A 430 20.99 -8.30 -23.38
N SER A 431 21.09 -8.20 -24.71
CA SER A 431 22.36 -8.08 -25.43
C SER A 431 23.00 -6.68 -25.34
N ARG A 432 22.23 -5.65 -25.00
CA ARG A 432 22.67 -4.24 -24.99
C ARG A 432 22.97 -3.69 -23.61
N PHE A 433 22.54 -4.38 -22.56
CA PHE A 433 22.82 -4.04 -21.16
C PHE A 433 23.68 -5.13 -20.49
N PRO A 434 24.96 -5.33 -20.90
CA PRO A 434 25.84 -6.30 -20.26
C PRO A 434 26.31 -5.85 -18.87
N ASN A 435 26.28 -4.54 -18.61
CA ASN A 435 26.73 -3.93 -17.37
C ASN A 435 25.59 -3.93 -16.34
N ILE A 436 25.64 -4.85 -15.37
CA ILE A 436 24.69 -4.89 -14.25
C ILE A 436 25.39 -4.33 -13.01
N VAL A 437 24.80 -3.29 -12.44
CA VAL A 437 25.29 -2.61 -11.24
C VAL A 437 24.26 -2.83 -10.14
N GLU A 438 24.60 -3.67 -9.18
CA GLU A 438 23.73 -3.96 -8.03
C GLU A 438 23.94 -2.93 -6.92
N PHE A 439 22.84 -2.35 -6.47
CA PHE A 439 22.77 -1.42 -5.35
C PHE A 439 22.29 -2.21 -4.12
N PRO A 440 23.17 -2.59 -3.20
CA PRO A 440 22.78 -3.27 -1.97
C PRO A 440 21.92 -2.36 -1.09
N ASP A 441 21.14 -2.98 -0.20
CA ASP A 441 20.50 -2.26 0.90
C ASP A 441 21.56 -1.75 1.88
N TYR A 442 21.35 -0.56 2.43
CA TYR A 442 22.22 0.03 3.45
C TYR A 442 22.08 -0.70 4.78
N THR A 443 23.18 -0.82 5.52
CA THR A 443 23.15 -1.30 6.91
C THR A 443 22.51 -0.26 7.85
N PRO A 444 22.01 -0.62 9.04
CA PRO A 444 21.47 0.35 10.00
C PRO A 444 22.46 1.48 10.36
N GLU A 445 23.76 1.18 10.42
CA GLU A 445 24.83 2.14 10.70
C GLU A 445 25.10 3.09 9.51
N GLU A 446 24.93 2.60 8.28
CA GLU A 446 24.98 3.43 7.07
C GLU A 446 23.74 4.33 6.97
N LEU A 447 22.56 3.79 7.25
CA LEU A 447 21.31 4.56 7.36
C LEU A 447 21.40 5.62 8.46
N LEU A 448 22.09 5.35 9.57
CA LEU A 448 22.34 6.31 10.65
C LEU A 448 23.16 7.50 10.14
N LYS A 449 24.25 7.24 9.41
CA LYS A 449 25.10 8.27 8.79
C LYS A 449 24.32 9.07 7.73
N ILE A 450 23.47 8.41 6.94
CA ILE A 450 22.59 9.08 5.97
C ILE A 450 21.59 9.98 6.73
N GLY A 451 21.06 9.51 7.86
CA GLY A 451 20.17 10.27 8.74
C GLY A 451 20.83 11.52 9.32
N ARG A 452 22.05 11.39 9.87
CA ARG A 452 22.87 12.53 10.30
C ARG A 452 23.04 13.55 9.18
N ASN A 453 23.49 13.14 7.99
CA ASN A 453 23.66 14.04 6.85
C ASN A 453 22.36 14.79 6.47
N ILE A 454 21.19 14.13 6.55
CA ILE A 454 19.89 14.77 6.28
C ILE A 454 19.52 15.77 7.39
N LEU A 455 19.74 15.43 8.66
CA LEU A 455 19.49 16.30 9.81
C LEU A 455 20.40 17.54 9.78
N ASP A 456 21.69 17.36 9.50
CA ASP A 456 22.68 18.43 9.37
C ASP A 456 22.30 19.40 8.23
N GLN A 457 21.90 18.86 7.07
CA GLN A 457 21.42 19.67 5.93
C GLN A 457 20.14 20.46 6.24
N GLN A 458 19.26 19.91 7.09
CA GLN A 458 18.05 20.58 7.56
C GLN A 458 18.31 21.50 8.77
N GLY A 459 19.53 21.53 9.32
CA GLY A 459 19.91 22.36 10.46
C GLY A 459 19.38 21.87 11.82
N PHE A 460 19.03 20.58 11.92
CA PHE A 460 18.71 19.93 13.19
C PHE A 460 19.98 19.48 13.92
N VAL A 461 19.87 19.36 15.24
CA VAL A 461 20.89 18.85 16.15
C VAL A 461 20.31 17.67 16.92
N VAL A 462 21.10 16.59 17.00
CA VAL A 462 20.82 15.40 17.81
C VAL A 462 21.98 15.16 18.77
N ASP A 463 21.67 14.73 19.99
CA ASP A 463 22.67 14.24 20.94
C ASP A 463 22.89 12.72 20.80
N GLU A 464 23.86 12.18 21.54
CA GLU A 464 24.19 10.74 21.54
C GLU A 464 22.99 9.85 21.91
N SER A 465 22.08 10.32 22.78
CA SER A 465 20.89 9.57 23.18
C SER A 465 19.86 9.50 22.06
N SER A 466 19.70 10.61 21.33
CA SER A 466 18.79 10.78 20.20
C SER A 466 19.29 10.02 18.98
N GLU A 467 20.62 9.99 18.79
CA GLU A 467 21.26 9.19 17.76
C GLU A 467 21.11 7.68 18.03
N LYS A 468 21.31 7.25 19.27
CA LYS A 468 21.06 5.85 19.67
C LYS A 468 19.60 5.46 19.46
N ALA A 469 18.66 6.36 19.73
CA ALA A 469 17.24 6.18 19.43
C ALA A 469 16.98 6.06 17.92
N LEU A 470 17.63 6.90 17.09
CA LEU A 470 17.57 6.84 15.63
C LEU A 470 18.14 5.52 15.09
N LEU A 471 19.27 5.05 15.60
CA LEU A 471 19.82 3.75 15.22
C LEU A 471 18.84 2.61 15.54
N GLN A 472 18.29 2.58 16.76
CA GLN A 472 17.35 1.52 17.17
C GLN A 472 16.04 1.50 16.38
N ILE A 473 15.48 2.67 16.01
CA ILE A 473 14.26 2.69 15.17
C ILE A 473 14.58 2.24 13.74
N LEU A 474 15.78 2.52 13.22
CA LEU A 474 16.26 2.00 11.93
C LEU A 474 16.50 0.49 11.98
N GLU A 475 17.20 -0.05 12.99
CA GLU A 475 17.42 -1.49 13.21
C GLU A 475 16.11 -2.29 13.27
N ARG A 476 15.09 -1.73 13.94
CA ARG A 476 13.75 -2.34 14.09
C ARG A 476 12.95 -2.32 12.79
N ARG A 477 13.03 -1.24 11.99
CA ARG A 477 12.26 -1.06 10.75
C ARG A 477 12.93 -1.66 9.52
N GLN A 478 14.26 -1.71 9.48
CA GLN A 478 15.05 -2.33 8.40
C GLN A 478 15.04 -3.85 8.57
N ILE A 479 14.06 -4.52 7.94
CA ILE A 479 13.86 -5.97 8.04
C ILE A 479 14.17 -6.60 6.69
N ALA A 480 15.25 -7.38 6.61
CA ALA A 480 15.66 -8.07 5.39
C ALA A 480 14.49 -8.86 4.79
N GLY A 481 14.19 -8.64 3.50
CA GLY A 481 13.04 -9.20 2.79
C GLY A 481 11.77 -8.32 2.79
N ARG A 482 11.70 -7.28 3.63
CA ARG A 482 10.60 -6.28 3.68
C ARG A 482 11.09 -4.87 3.27
N ASN A 483 12.24 -4.78 2.60
CA ASN A 483 12.92 -3.52 2.26
C ASN A 483 12.30 -2.75 1.08
N ASP A 484 11.04 -3.03 0.72
CA ASP A 484 10.32 -2.35 -0.35
C ASP A 484 10.13 -0.83 -0.05
N ASP A 485 10.19 -0.43 1.24
CA ASP A 485 10.31 0.98 1.69
C ASP A 485 11.67 1.32 2.36
N GLY A 486 12.53 0.31 2.53
CA GLY A 486 13.59 0.26 3.54
C GLY A 486 14.99 0.64 3.04
N ASN A 487 15.27 1.94 2.85
CA ASN A 487 16.63 2.50 2.70
C ASN A 487 16.60 4.02 3.03
N GLY A 488 17.15 4.89 2.18
CA GLY A 488 17.06 6.34 2.35
C GLY A 488 15.64 6.90 2.36
N ARG A 489 14.63 6.17 1.84
CA ARG A 489 13.20 6.49 2.01
C ARG A 489 12.78 6.31 3.48
N LEU A 490 13.02 5.14 4.08
CA LEU A 490 12.82 4.88 5.50
C LEU A 490 13.47 5.95 6.40
N VAL A 491 14.71 6.37 6.11
CA VAL A 491 15.40 7.40 6.91
C VAL A 491 14.66 8.73 6.89
N ARG A 492 14.19 9.19 5.72
CA ARG A 492 13.35 10.41 5.61
C ARG A 492 12.06 10.25 6.40
N ASN A 493 11.34 9.15 6.21
CA ASN A 493 10.07 8.88 6.89
C ASN A 493 10.23 8.88 8.43
N VAL A 494 11.33 8.32 8.94
CA VAL A 494 11.66 8.33 10.39
C VAL A 494 11.98 9.75 10.89
N ILE A 495 12.74 10.54 10.14
CA ILE A 495 13.05 11.93 10.49
C ILE A 495 11.80 12.80 10.47
N GLU A 496 10.96 12.69 9.44
CA GLU A 496 9.68 13.41 9.33
C GLU A 496 8.72 13.04 10.47
N GLU A 497 8.66 11.76 10.85
CA GLU A 497 7.88 11.30 12.02
C GLU A 497 8.41 11.89 13.34
N ALA A 498 9.74 12.02 13.47
CA ALA A 498 10.39 12.64 14.63
C ALA A 498 10.12 14.15 14.71
N ILE A 499 10.28 14.90 13.60
CA ILE A 499 9.95 16.33 13.52
C ILE A 499 8.46 16.57 13.87
N ARG A 500 7.57 15.68 13.42
CA ARG A 500 6.13 15.75 13.76
C ARG A 500 5.87 15.50 15.26
N ARG A 501 6.60 14.60 15.91
CA ARG A 501 6.53 14.37 17.37
C ARG A 501 7.11 15.54 18.16
N GLN A 502 8.27 16.04 17.76
CA GLN A 502 8.91 17.25 18.31
C GLN A 502 7.93 18.43 18.26
N SER A 503 7.31 18.68 17.10
CA SER A 503 6.28 19.71 16.92
C SER A 503 5.10 19.55 17.89
N LYS A 504 4.65 18.31 18.15
CA LYS A 504 3.58 18.03 19.12
C LYS A 504 4.05 18.30 20.56
N ARG A 505 5.25 17.83 20.95
CA ARG A 505 5.85 18.07 22.27
C ARG A 505 5.96 19.56 22.55
N LEU A 506 6.63 20.30 21.67
CA LEU A 506 6.93 21.72 21.88
C LEU A 506 5.62 22.52 22.00
N LYS A 507 4.59 22.22 21.20
CA LYS A 507 3.25 22.84 21.38
C LYS A 507 2.57 22.50 22.71
N GLN A 508 2.86 21.35 23.33
CA GLN A 508 2.26 20.92 24.59
C GLN A 508 3.01 21.44 25.83
N LYS A 509 4.36 21.39 25.82
CA LYS A 509 5.22 21.79 26.95
C LYS A 509 5.57 23.28 26.95
N GLY A 510 5.35 24.00 25.83
CA GLY A 510 6.01 25.27 25.55
C GLY A 510 7.43 25.04 25.00
N TYR A 511 8.06 26.09 24.45
CA TYR A 511 9.41 25.99 23.88
C TYR A 511 10.14 27.32 23.77
N HIS A 512 11.46 27.26 23.79
CA HIS A 512 12.38 28.33 23.42
C HIS A 512 12.89 28.15 21.99
N GLN A 513 13.35 29.24 21.36
CA GLN A 513 13.73 29.25 19.94
C GLN A 513 14.87 28.27 19.57
N HIS A 514 15.76 27.95 20.51
CA HIS A 514 16.84 26.98 20.28
C HIS A 514 16.33 25.53 20.20
N GLU A 515 15.27 25.19 20.92
CA GLU A 515 14.70 23.83 20.97
C GLU A 515 14.03 23.43 19.65
N LEU A 516 13.65 24.39 18.82
CA LEU A 516 13.12 24.15 17.47
C LEU A 516 14.09 23.33 16.60
N LYS A 517 15.39 23.44 16.85
CA LYS A 517 16.44 22.70 16.12
C LYS A 517 16.84 21.40 16.80
N VAL A 518 16.35 21.09 18.00
CA VAL A 518 16.80 19.92 18.77
C VAL A 518 15.76 18.81 18.69
N LEU A 519 16.18 17.65 18.15
CA LEU A 519 15.42 16.40 18.26
C LEU A 519 15.98 15.61 19.43
N GLN A 520 15.09 15.16 20.31
CA GLN A 520 15.41 14.33 21.47
C GLN A 520 15.04 12.87 21.20
N ALA A 521 15.55 11.93 22.01
CA ALA A 521 15.25 10.50 21.87
C ALA A 521 13.74 10.17 21.84
N GLU A 522 12.93 10.88 22.64
CA GLU A 522 11.46 10.72 22.65
C GLU A 522 10.79 11.05 21.30
N ASP A 523 11.40 11.92 20.49
CA ASP A 523 10.91 12.27 19.16
C ASP A 523 11.08 11.11 18.17
N PHE A 524 12.15 10.32 18.27
CA PHE A 524 12.31 9.10 17.47
C PHE A 524 11.40 7.95 17.92
N GLY A 525 10.57 8.16 18.95
CA GLY A 525 9.72 7.15 19.55
C GLY A 525 10.46 6.25 20.54
N PHE A 526 11.70 6.61 20.90
CA PHE A 526 12.39 6.05 22.05
C PHE A 526 11.94 6.82 23.29
N ILE A 527 10.79 6.43 23.83
CA ILE A 527 10.57 6.56 25.26
C ILE A 527 11.45 5.47 25.88
N PRO A 528 12.46 5.77 26.72
CA PRO A 528 13.06 4.75 27.57
C PRO A 528 11.97 4.27 28.52
N SER A 529 11.29 3.18 28.18
CA SER A 529 10.38 2.53 29.10
C SER A 529 11.21 1.87 30.20
N GLU A 530 11.24 2.50 31.37
CA GLU A 530 11.73 1.83 32.59
C GLU A 530 10.83 0.64 32.97
N GLU A 531 9.62 0.59 32.42
CA GLU A 531 8.87 -0.65 32.17
C GLU A 531 9.70 -1.57 31.25
N LYS A 532 10.60 -2.34 31.88
CA LYS A 532 11.03 -3.64 31.36
C LYS A 532 9.76 -4.47 31.14
N PHE A 533 9.71 -5.19 30.02
CA PHE A 533 8.62 -6.14 29.79
C PHE A 533 8.58 -7.18 30.92
N ASP A 534 7.52 -7.12 31.74
CA ASP A 534 7.31 -8.04 32.85
C ASP A 534 6.42 -9.21 32.37
N LEU A 535 7.08 -10.35 32.17
CA LEU A 535 6.43 -11.59 31.76
C LEU A 535 5.40 -12.08 32.78
N GLU A 536 5.63 -11.88 34.08
CA GLU A 536 4.69 -12.31 35.12
C GLU A 536 3.47 -11.39 35.18
N ALA A 537 3.62 -10.09 34.92
CA ALA A 537 2.51 -9.16 34.79
C ALA A 537 1.61 -9.48 33.58
N GLU A 538 2.18 -9.94 32.46
CA GLU A 538 1.42 -10.42 31.29
C GLU A 538 0.78 -11.80 31.57
N PHE A 539 1.48 -12.71 32.25
CA PHE A 539 0.89 -14.00 32.66
C PHE A 539 -0.24 -13.85 33.68
N ALA A 540 -0.17 -12.89 34.59
CA ALA A 540 -1.26 -12.59 35.53
C ALA A 540 -2.55 -12.17 34.80
N GLN A 541 -2.44 -11.59 33.60
CA GLN A 541 -3.58 -11.24 32.73
C GLN A 541 -4.19 -12.45 32.00
N ILE A 542 -3.55 -13.62 32.02
CA ILE A 542 -4.01 -14.85 31.39
C ILE A 542 -4.45 -15.86 32.45
N VAL A 543 -5.70 -16.32 32.37
CA VAL A 543 -6.23 -17.38 33.24
C VAL A 543 -5.68 -18.74 32.81
N GLY A 544 -5.32 -19.58 33.78
CA GLY A 544 -4.95 -20.98 33.53
C GLY A 544 -3.68 -21.19 32.70
N ASN A 545 -3.59 -22.38 32.09
CA ASN A 545 -2.47 -22.79 31.21
C ASN A 545 -1.08 -22.72 31.88
N GLU A 546 -0.96 -23.02 33.18
CA GLU A 546 0.30 -22.91 33.94
C GLU A 546 1.47 -23.71 33.35
N GLU A 547 1.20 -24.90 32.79
CA GLU A 547 2.21 -25.71 32.08
C GLU A 547 2.81 -24.98 30.86
N ILE A 548 1.99 -24.20 30.15
CA ILE A 548 2.41 -23.39 28.99
C ILE A 548 3.20 -22.16 29.46
N LYS A 549 2.73 -21.49 30.53
CA LYS A 549 3.44 -20.35 31.14
C LYS A 549 4.85 -20.76 31.58
N GLU A 550 4.98 -21.88 32.27
CA GLU A 550 6.28 -22.39 32.75
C GLU A 550 7.23 -22.72 31.58
N HIS A 551 6.73 -23.36 30.53
CA HIS A 551 7.54 -23.64 29.34
C HIS A 551 7.97 -22.34 28.62
N ILE A 552 7.14 -21.29 28.61
CA ILE A 552 7.55 -19.97 28.10
C ILE A 552 8.58 -19.31 29.02
N ARG A 553 8.53 -19.47 30.36
CA ARG A 553 9.61 -19.01 31.26
C ARG A 553 10.95 -19.67 30.91
N MET A 554 10.96 -21.00 30.76
CA MET A 554 12.15 -21.76 30.37
C MET A 554 12.72 -21.29 29.03
N LEU A 555 11.86 -21.13 28.01
CA LEU A 555 12.26 -20.63 26.69
C LEU A 555 12.85 -19.22 26.76
N THR A 556 12.22 -18.32 27.52
CA THR A 556 12.67 -16.94 27.70
C THR A 556 14.05 -16.88 28.36
N ALA A 557 14.25 -17.64 29.45
CA ALA A 557 15.53 -17.73 30.14
C ALA A 557 16.62 -18.29 29.22
N GLN A 558 16.33 -19.36 28.47
CA GLN A 558 17.25 -19.96 27.53
C GLN A 558 17.69 -18.98 26.43
N LEU A 559 16.75 -18.26 25.81
CA LEU A 559 17.04 -17.30 24.75
C LEU A 559 17.84 -16.09 25.28
N HIS A 560 17.54 -15.62 26.50
CA HIS A 560 18.31 -14.56 27.15
C HIS A 560 19.77 -14.96 27.37
N ILE A 561 20.02 -16.17 27.89
CA ILE A 561 21.40 -16.69 28.04
C ILE A 561 22.08 -16.89 26.68
N GLN A 562 21.36 -17.34 25.64
CA GLN A 562 21.94 -17.46 24.30
C GLN A 562 22.35 -16.10 23.72
N LYS A 563 21.56 -15.03 23.93
CA LYS A 563 21.91 -13.66 23.53
C LYS A 563 23.19 -13.19 24.22
N LEU A 564 23.26 -13.28 25.56
CA LEU A 564 24.45 -12.90 26.32
C LEU A 564 25.70 -13.66 25.84
N ARG A 565 25.58 -14.94 25.48
CA ARG A 565 26.69 -15.71 24.89
C ARG A 565 27.14 -15.14 23.55
N ARG A 566 26.22 -14.78 22.64
CA ARG A 566 26.54 -14.18 21.33
C ARG A 566 27.21 -12.81 21.48
N GLU A 567 26.73 -11.98 22.40
CA GLU A 567 27.31 -10.67 22.71
C GLU A 567 28.76 -10.78 23.23
N GLN A 568 29.10 -11.88 23.90
CA GLN A 568 30.46 -12.21 24.35
C GLN A 568 31.28 -13.02 23.32
N GLY A 569 30.81 -13.14 22.06
CA GLY A 569 31.49 -13.88 21.00
C GLY A 569 31.58 -15.40 21.21
N LEU A 570 30.85 -15.95 22.19
CA LEU A 570 30.86 -17.38 22.50
C LEU A 570 30.00 -18.15 21.50
N SER A 571 30.47 -19.34 21.11
CA SER A 571 29.66 -20.25 20.30
C SER A 571 28.35 -20.60 20.99
N THR A 572 27.23 -20.29 20.33
CA THR A 572 25.94 -20.92 20.59
C THR A 572 25.86 -22.19 19.75
N ALA A 573 25.26 -23.25 20.29
CA ALA A 573 24.82 -24.38 19.46
C ALA A 573 23.95 -23.85 18.31
N GLY A 574 24.05 -24.48 17.13
CA GLY A 574 23.42 -23.99 15.90
C GLY A 574 21.95 -23.61 16.10
N GLY A 575 21.55 -22.48 15.50
CA GLY A 575 20.26 -21.82 15.78
C GLY A 575 19.10 -22.80 15.82
N GLN A 576 18.53 -23.00 17.01
CA GLN A 576 17.38 -23.85 17.19
C GLN A 576 16.18 -23.21 16.52
N SER A 577 15.38 -24.01 15.81
CA SER A 577 14.09 -23.57 15.30
C SER A 577 13.21 -23.11 16.45
N LEU A 578 12.62 -21.92 16.30
CA LEU A 578 11.63 -21.35 17.22
C LEU A 578 10.21 -21.45 16.66
N HIS A 579 10.00 -22.19 15.57
CA HIS A 579 8.67 -22.46 15.05
C HIS A 579 7.92 -23.45 15.96
N MET A 580 6.62 -23.21 16.19
CA MET A 580 5.84 -23.87 17.24
C MET A 580 4.53 -24.47 16.73
N VAL A 581 3.99 -25.44 17.47
CA VAL A 581 2.68 -26.05 17.22
C VAL A 581 1.76 -25.82 18.41
N PHE A 582 0.58 -25.26 18.19
CA PHE A 582 -0.43 -24.98 19.21
C PHE A 582 -1.64 -25.90 19.00
N LYS A 583 -1.68 -27.02 19.73
CA LYS A 583 -2.77 -28.00 19.68
C LYS A 583 -3.84 -27.68 20.71
N GLY A 584 -5.12 -27.87 20.37
CA GLY A 584 -6.21 -27.89 21.35
C GLY A 584 -7.52 -27.28 20.83
N SER A 585 -8.56 -27.33 21.66
CA SER A 585 -9.93 -26.89 21.31
C SER A 585 -10.03 -25.39 20.94
N PRO A 586 -11.16 -24.93 20.40
CA PRO A 586 -11.38 -23.52 20.10
C PRO A 586 -11.50 -22.72 21.41
N GLY A 587 -11.07 -21.46 21.40
CA GLY A 587 -11.22 -20.57 22.57
C GLY A 587 -10.33 -20.88 23.78
N THR A 588 -9.40 -21.83 23.70
CA THR A 588 -8.44 -22.17 24.77
C THR A 588 -7.30 -21.17 24.95
N GLY A 589 -7.23 -20.11 24.14
CA GLY A 589 -6.24 -19.03 24.29
C GLY A 589 -5.03 -19.08 23.35
N LYS A 590 -4.99 -20.01 22.38
CA LYS A 590 -3.92 -20.16 21.37
C LYS A 590 -3.41 -18.81 20.81
N THR A 591 -4.29 -18.00 20.24
CA THR A 591 -3.94 -16.68 19.66
C THR A 591 -3.41 -15.69 20.70
N THR A 592 -3.91 -15.72 21.93
CA THR A 592 -3.45 -14.86 23.04
C THR A 592 -2.00 -15.17 23.39
N PHE A 593 -1.66 -16.45 23.52
CA PHE A 593 -0.29 -16.89 23.77
C PHE A 593 0.63 -16.65 22.58
N ALA A 594 0.16 -16.78 21.34
CA ALA A 594 0.95 -16.46 20.15
C ALA A 594 1.38 -14.97 20.14
N ARG A 595 0.46 -14.07 20.53
CA ARG A 595 0.75 -12.64 20.68
C ARG A 595 1.74 -12.35 21.82
N LEU A 596 1.61 -13.05 22.95
CA LEU A 596 2.55 -12.95 24.06
C LEU A 596 3.95 -13.42 23.66
N ILE A 597 4.07 -14.56 22.99
CA ILE A 597 5.36 -15.05 22.48
C ILE A 597 6.00 -14.06 21.50
N GLY A 598 5.20 -13.41 20.63
CA GLY A 598 5.67 -12.31 19.79
C GLY A 598 6.32 -11.17 20.58
N LYS A 599 5.67 -10.71 21.67
CA LYS A 599 6.23 -9.71 22.60
C LYS A 599 7.54 -10.20 23.26
N VAL A 600 7.54 -11.40 23.83
CA VAL A 600 8.68 -12.02 24.53
C VAL A 600 9.90 -12.10 23.61
N LEU A 601 9.72 -12.66 22.41
CA LEU A 601 10.81 -12.84 21.45
C LEU A 601 11.36 -11.50 20.94
N ARG A 602 10.53 -10.46 20.87
CA ARG A 602 10.99 -9.10 20.59
C ARG A 602 11.82 -8.53 21.73
N GLU A 603 11.37 -8.66 22.98
CA GLU A 603 12.11 -8.15 24.14
C GLU A 603 13.49 -8.81 24.28
N VAL A 604 13.54 -10.14 24.13
CA VAL A 604 14.81 -10.88 24.15
C VAL A 604 15.69 -10.51 22.95
N GLY A 605 15.16 -9.87 21.90
CA GLY A 605 15.91 -9.44 20.72
C GLY A 605 16.10 -10.55 19.67
N VAL A 606 15.22 -11.55 19.68
CA VAL A 606 15.11 -12.57 18.62
C VAL A 606 14.31 -12.03 17.43
N LEU A 607 13.24 -11.28 17.70
CA LEU A 607 12.38 -10.66 16.68
C LEU A 607 12.51 -9.14 16.70
N LYS A 608 12.48 -8.49 15.53
CA LYS A 608 12.63 -7.02 15.42
C LYS A 608 11.38 -6.23 15.85
N SER A 609 10.20 -6.79 15.61
CA SER A 609 8.90 -6.15 15.83
C SER A 609 8.04 -6.89 16.86
N GLY A 610 8.00 -8.22 16.79
CA GLY A 610 7.13 -9.05 17.64
C GLY A 610 5.64 -9.00 17.28
N GLN A 611 5.30 -8.38 16.14
CA GLN A 611 3.95 -8.37 15.57
C GLN A 611 3.41 -9.80 15.35
N LEU A 612 2.09 -9.95 15.41
CA LEU A 612 1.40 -11.20 15.10
C LEU A 612 0.56 -10.99 13.83
N ILE A 613 0.83 -11.77 12.78
CA ILE A 613 0.02 -11.85 11.57
C ILE A 613 -0.75 -13.17 11.62
N GLU A 614 -2.08 -13.09 11.58
CA GLU A 614 -2.98 -14.24 11.69
C GLU A 614 -3.57 -14.57 10.31
N THR A 615 -3.51 -15.84 9.90
CA THR A 615 -3.99 -16.33 8.60
C THR A 615 -4.55 -17.75 8.72
N ASP A 616 -5.20 -18.23 7.66
CA ASP A 616 -5.75 -19.58 7.54
C ASP A 616 -5.47 -20.16 6.13
N ARG A 617 -6.11 -21.28 5.77
CA ARG A 617 -6.02 -21.86 4.41
C ARG A 617 -6.40 -20.85 3.32
N SER A 618 -7.42 -20.02 3.54
CA SER A 618 -7.91 -19.05 2.54
C SER A 618 -6.94 -17.88 2.34
N GLY A 619 -6.18 -17.51 3.37
CA GLY A 619 -5.11 -16.52 3.29
C GLY A 619 -3.84 -17.03 2.61
N LEU A 620 -3.54 -18.33 2.67
CA LEU A 620 -2.32 -18.90 2.08
C LEU A 620 -2.52 -19.52 0.69
N VAL A 621 -3.67 -20.14 0.42
CA VAL A 621 -3.92 -20.88 -0.83
C VAL A 621 -4.60 -19.98 -1.87
N ALA A 622 -4.16 -20.05 -3.13
CA ALA A 622 -4.77 -19.34 -4.25
C ALA A 622 -5.77 -20.21 -5.03
N SER A 623 -6.68 -19.59 -5.77
CA SER A 623 -7.67 -20.30 -6.61
C SER A 623 -7.16 -20.73 -7.99
N TYR A 624 -5.92 -20.38 -8.35
CA TYR A 624 -5.33 -20.59 -9.67
C TYR A 624 -3.93 -21.19 -9.58
N ILE A 625 -3.60 -22.11 -10.52
CA ILE A 625 -2.34 -22.89 -10.55
C ILE A 625 -1.12 -21.94 -10.59
N GLY A 626 -0.14 -22.20 -9.71
CA GLY A 626 1.11 -21.45 -9.62
C GLY A 626 1.02 -20.08 -8.93
N GLN A 627 -0.14 -19.71 -8.36
CA GLN A 627 -0.31 -18.48 -7.58
C GLN A 627 -0.21 -18.70 -6.07
N THR A 628 -0.21 -19.95 -5.59
CA THR A 628 -0.19 -20.25 -4.15
C THR A 628 1.16 -19.92 -3.53
N ALA A 629 2.27 -20.36 -4.13
CA ALA A 629 3.59 -20.02 -3.59
C ALA A 629 3.83 -18.49 -3.49
N PRO A 630 3.55 -17.65 -4.52
CA PRO A 630 3.59 -16.19 -4.40
C PRO A 630 2.78 -15.64 -3.22
N LYS A 631 1.53 -16.10 -3.04
CA LYS A 631 0.64 -15.66 -1.97
C LYS A 631 1.17 -16.00 -0.58
N VAL A 632 1.79 -17.18 -0.41
CA VAL A 632 2.49 -17.54 0.83
C VAL A 632 3.66 -16.59 1.11
N TYR A 633 4.46 -16.22 0.10
CA TYR A 633 5.56 -15.27 0.29
C TYR A 633 5.08 -13.85 0.62
N GLU A 634 3.92 -13.42 0.11
CA GLU A 634 3.31 -12.13 0.49
C GLU A 634 2.92 -12.10 1.98
N VAL A 635 2.20 -13.12 2.45
CA VAL A 635 1.81 -13.24 3.88
C VAL A 635 3.04 -13.42 4.78
N VAL A 636 4.07 -14.15 4.33
CA VAL A 636 5.34 -14.24 5.06
C VAL A 636 6.04 -12.88 5.13
N LYS A 637 6.12 -12.12 4.02
CA LYS A 637 6.69 -10.76 3.99
C LYS A 637 6.02 -9.84 4.99
N GLU A 638 4.69 -9.90 5.10
CA GLU A 638 3.93 -9.15 6.11
C GLU A 638 4.32 -9.54 7.54
N ALA A 639 4.59 -10.82 7.79
CA ALA A 639 4.96 -11.36 9.09
C ALA A 639 6.44 -11.17 9.49
N LEU A 640 7.33 -10.83 8.55
CA LEU A 640 8.77 -10.65 8.83
C LEU A 640 9.03 -9.66 9.98
N GLY A 641 9.99 -10.02 10.84
CA GLY A 641 10.27 -9.37 12.12
C GLY A 641 9.30 -9.77 13.24
N GLY A 642 8.40 -10.73 13.00
CA GLY A 642 7.32 -11.11 13.90
C GLY A 642 6.95 -12.61 13.83
N VAL A 643 5.70 -12.89 14.15
CA VAL A 643 5.10 -14.23 14.23
C VAL A 643 4.02 -14.36 13.15
N LEU A 644 4.14 -15.36 12.28
CA LEU A 644 3.08 -15.84 11.41
C LEU A 644 2.29 -16.93 12.12
N PHE A 645 1.02 -16.69 12.41
CA PHE A 645 0.11 -17.63 13.06
C PHE A 645 -0.88 -18.16 12.03
N ILE A 646 -0.88 -19.48 11.82
CA ILE A 646 -1.74 -20.18 10.85
C ILE A 646 -2.76 -20.97 11.65
N ASP A 647 -4.01 -20.49 11.72
CA ASP A 647 -5.09 -21.24 12.38
C ASP A 647 -5.65 -22.32 11.45
N GLU A 648 -6.18 -23.38 12.07
CA GLU A 648 -6.66 -24.60 11.40
C GLU A 648 -5.67 -25.15 10.34
N ALA A 649 -4.36 -25.13 10.66
CA ALA A 649 -3.28 -25.45 9.71
C ALA A 649 -3.39 -26.84 9.06
N TYR A 650 -4.00 -27.82 9.75
CA TYR A 650 -4.31 -29.15 9.20
C TYR A 650 -5.17 -29.07 7.92
N ALA A 651 -5.99 -28.03 7.76
CA ALA A 651 -6.80 -27.80 6.58
C ALA A 651 -5.96 -27.65 5.30
N LEU A 652 -4.68 -27.28 5.39
CA LEU A 652 -3.76 -27.25 4.25
C LEU A 652 -3.58 -28.65 3.62
N ALA A 653 -3.56 -29.71 4.44
CA ALA A 653 -3.37 -31.09 3.98
C ALA A 653 -4.66 -31.84 3.63
N SER A 654 -5.83 -31.41 4.12
CA SER A 654 -7.10 -32.16 3.99
C SER A 654 -7.86 -31.95 2.67
N GLY A 655 -7.23 -31.38 1.64
CA GLY A 655 -7.86 -31.09 0.35
C GLY A 655 -7.84 -32.29 -0.59
N SER A 656 -9.01 -32.84 -0.94
CA SER A 656 -9.12 -34.17 -1.57
C SER A 656 -8.88 -34.26 -3.08
N GLU A 657 -8.44 -33.21 -3.79
CA GLU A 657 -8.29 -33.30 -5.27
C GLU A 657 -7.24 -32.42 -5.97
N GLN A 658 -6.50 -31.50 -5.31
CA GLN A 658 -5.57 -30.59 -6.03
C GLN A 658 -4.30 -30.19 -5.22
N ASP A 659 -3.15 -30.12 -5.91
CA ASP A 659 -1.78 -29.95 -5.35
C ASP A 659 -1.53 -28.66 -4.54
N PHE A 660 -2.43 -27.68 -4.61
CA PHE A 660 -2.28 -26.35 -4.02
C PHE A 660 -1.94 -26.32 -2.52
N GLY A 661 -2.55 -27.22 -1.74
CA GLY A 661 -2.30 -27.28 -0.29
C GLY A 661 -0.86 -27.70 0.02
N ARG A 662 -0.31 -28.58 -0.82
CA ARG A 662 1.09 -29.02 -0.74
C ARG A 662 2.05 -27.94 -1.24
N GLU A 663 1.71 -27.27 -2.34
CA GLU A 663 2.45 -26.09 -2.84
C GLU A 663 2.59 -25.02 -1.73
N ALA A 664 1.53 -24.77 -0.96
CA ALA A 664 1.56 -23.83 0.17
C ALA A 664 2.52 -24.29 1.29
N ILE A 665 2.49 -25.57 1.64
CA ILE A 665 3.36 -26.16 2.67
C ILE A 665 4.83 -26.10 2.23
N ASP A 666 5.13 -26.48 0.99
CA ASP A 666 6.50 -26.50 0.46
C ASP A 666 7.06 -25.06 0.34
N ALA A 667 6.23 -24.09 -0.07
CA ALA A 667 6.58 -22.68 -0.08
C ALA A 667 6.82 -22.12 1.34
N LEU A 668 5.98 -22.49 2.32
CA LEU A 668 6.13 -22.08 3.72
C LEU A 668 7.41 -22.67 4.34
N VAL A 669 7.68 -23.96 4.12
CA VAL A 669 8.89 -24.63 4.59
C VAL A 669 10.15 -23.97 4.04
N LYS A 670 10.16 -23.62 2.74
CA LYS A 670 11.27 -22.86 2.17
C LYS A 670 11.41 -21.46 2.78
N ALA A 671 10.30 -20.74 2.95
CA ALA A 671 10.32 -19.41 3.55
C ALA A 671 10.80 -19.42 5.03
N MET A 672 10.50 -20.49 5.78
CA MET A 672 11.04 -20.70 7.14
C MET A 672 12.57 -20.84 7.15
N GLU A 673 13.17 -21.41 6.10
CA GLU A 673 14.63 -21.52 5.96
C GLU A 673 15.25 -20.19 5.51
N ASP A 674 14.69 -19.58 4.46
CA ASP A 674 15.14 -18.31 3.89
C ASP A 674 15.08 -17.16 4.92
N TYR A 675 14.10 -17.18 5.83
CA TYR A 675 13.86 -16.12 6.83
C TYR A 675 14.02 -16.55 8.29
N ARG A 676 14.73 -17.65 8.57
CA ARG A 676 14.89 -18.29 9.91
C ARG A 676 15.26 -17.35 11.07
N GLU A 677 15.91 -16.22 10.78
CA GLU A 677 16.43 -15.26 11.77
C GLU A 677 15.44 -14.12 12.06
N ASN A 678 14.38 -13.96 11.26
CA ASN A 678 13.42 -12.86 11.36
C ASN A 678 11.96 -13.32 11.36
N LEU A 679 11.68 -14.62 11.24
CA LEU A 679 10.33 -15.18 11.17
C LEU A 679 10.15 -16.32 12.18
N VAL A 680 9.14 -16.21 13.03
CA VAL A 680 8.59 -17.37 13.76
C VAL A 680 7.25 -17.75 13.14
N VAL A 681 6.99 -19.05 13.08
CA VAL A 681 5.75 -19.61 12.51
C VAL A 681 5.09 -20.45 13.59
N ILE A 682 3.80 -20.25 13.82
CA ILE A 682 3.00 -21.00 14.78
C ILE A 682 1.85 -21.65 14.02
N LEU A 683 1.82 -22.98 13.98
CA LEU A 683 0.72 -23.75 13.40
C LEU A 683 -0.29 -24.11 14.49
N ALA A 684 -1.55 -23.73 14.34
CA ALA A 684 -2.60 -24.01 15.29
C ALA A 684 -3.69 -24.93 14.71
N GLY A 685 -4.31 -25.74 15.57
CA GLY A 685 -5.41 -26.63 15.18
C GLY A 685 -5.88 -27.56 16.30
N TYR A 686 -6.83 -28.43 15.99
CA TYR A 686 -7.27 -29.49 16.89
C TYR A 686 -6.18 -30.56 17.03
N GLU A 687 -6.08 -31.18 18.20
CA GLU A 687 -4.99 -32.11 18.53
C GLU A 687 -4.89 -33.29 17.55
N LYS A 688 -6.01 -33.99 17.32
CA LYS A 688 -6.10 -35.15 16.41
C LYS A 688 -5.77 -34.79 14.95
N ASP A 689 -6.22 -33.65 14.48
CA ASP A 689 -6.04 -33.24 13.08
C ASP A 689 -4.61 -32.75 12.83
N MET A 690 -4.00 -32.09 13.82
CA MET A 690 -2.58 -31.73 13.76
C MET A 690 -1.68 -32.97 13.79
N ASP A 691 -2.02 -34.01 14.55
CA ASP A 691 -1.26 -35.27 14.53
C ASP A 691 -1.29 -35.93 13.15
N GLN A 692 -2.44 -35.94 12.49
CA GLN A 692 -2.56 -36.41 11.10
C GLN A 692 -1.77 -35.52 10.13
N PHE A 693 -1.84 -34.20 10.28
CA PHE A 693 -1.10 -33.23 9.46
C PHE A 693 0.41 -33.47 9.47
N PHE A 694 1.00 -33.72 10.65
CA PHE A 694 2.44 -34.03 10.73
C PHE A 694 2.82 -35.41 10.19
N ALA A 695 1.90 -36.36 10.12
CA ALA A 695 2.14 -37.66 9.49
C ALA A 695 2.25 -37.57 7.96
N VAL A 696 1.68 -36.53 7.33
CA VAL A 696 1.70 -36.34 5.87
C VAL A 696 3.04 -35.79 5.36
N ASN A 697 3.79 -35.03 6.15
CA ASN A 697 5.08 -34.46 5.74
C ASN A 697 6.12 -34.47 6.88
N SER A 698 7.05 -35.42 6.82
CA SER A 698 8.17 -35.56 7.77
C SER A 698 9.11 -34.34 7.80
N GLY A 699 9.14 -33.53 6.74
CA GLY A 699 9.90 -32.28 6.70
C GLY A 699 9.35 -31.21 7.65
N LEU A 700 8.07 -31.26 8.02
CA LEU A 700 7.51 -30.34 9.02
C LEU A 700 7.95 -30.72 10.44
N GLN A 701 7.97 -32.00 10.80
CA GLN A 701 8.30 -32.43 12.16
C GLN A 701 9.69 -31.94 12.63
N SER A 702 10.71 -31.99 11.78
CA SER A 702 12.06 -31.52 12.14
C SER A 702 12.17 -29.99 12.28
N ARG A 703 11.24 -29.24 11.69
CA ARG A 703 11.23 -27.77 11.70
C ARG A 703 10.35 -27.18 12.80
N PHE A 704 9.48 -27.98 13.41
CA PHE A 704 8.58 -27.58 14.51
C PHE A 704 8.87 -28.38 15.80
N PRO A 705 10.01 -28.13 16.49
CA PRO A 705 10.41 -28.92 17.66
C PRO A 705 9.57 -28.64 18.92
N THR A 706 8.90 -27.49 18.99
CA THR A 706 8.16 -27.05 20.18
C THR A 706 6.66 -27.23 19.98
N ILE A 707 6.03 -28.07 20.80
CA ILE A 707 4.59 -28.33 20.78
C ILE A 707 3.98 -27.91 22.12
N PHE A 708 2.91 -27.12 22.06
CA PHE A 708 2.08 -26.73 23.20
C PHE A 708 0.68 -27.33 23.04
N THR A 709 0.22 -28.06 24.06
CA THR A 709 -1.15 -28.61 24.12
C THR A 709 -1.99 -27.79 25.09
N PHE A 710 -2.98 -27.08 24.56
CA PHE A 710 -3.91 -26.24 25.29
C PHE A 710 -5.10 -27.07 25.76
N LYS A 711 -5.22 -27.23 27.08
CA LYS A 711 -6.33 -27.96 27.72
C LYS A 711 -7.62 -27.10 27.70
N ASN A 712 -8.77 -27.74 27.83
CA ASN A 712 -10.03 -27.03 28.06
C ASN A 712 -9.97 -26.35 29.45
N TYR A 713 -10.48 -25.13 29.55
CA TYR A 713 -10.59 -24.42 30.82
C TYR A 713 -11.62 -25.09 31.71
N THR A 714 -11.26 -25.27 32.99
CA THR A 714 -12.18 -25.74 34.03
C THR A 714 -13.32 -24.72 34.26
N PRO A 715 -14.47 -25.13 34.85
CA PRO A 715 -15.56 -24.21 35.16
C PRO A 715 -15.15 -23.00 36.01
N ALA A 716 -14.18 -23.19 36.92
CA ALA A 716 -13.61 -22.11 37.72
C ALA A 716 -12.82 -21.08 36.88
N GLU A 717 -11.97 -21.56 35.96
CA GLU A 717 -11.23 -20.70 35.03
C GLU A 717 -12.17 -19.99 34.04
N LEU A 718 -13.21 -20.67 33.52
CA LEU A 718 -14.23 -20.05 32.67
C LEU A 718 -14.97 -18.92 33.39
N TYR A 719 -15.27 -19.10 34.68
CA TYR A 719 -15.88 -18.05 35.51
C TYR A 719 -14.92 -16.88 35.78
N GLU A 720 -13.64 -17.14 36.05
CA GLU A 720 -12.62 -16.08 36.21
C GLU A 720 -12.43 -15.28 34.90
N ILE A 721 -12.46 -15.95 33.75
CA ILE A 721 -12.45 -15.28 32.44
C ILE A 721 -13.69 -14.38 32.28
N MET A 722 -14.88 -14.81 32.74
CA MET A 722 -16.09 -13.99 32.74
C MET A 722 -15.93 -12.74 33.62
N GLU A 723 -15.43 -12.87 34.85
CA GLU A 723 -15.20 -11.72 35.76
C GLU A 723 -14.23 -10.70 35.14
N ARG A 724 -13.20 -11.16 34.43
CA ARG A 724 -12.26 -10.30 33.68
C ARG A 724 -12.93 -9.58 32.50
N PHE A 725 -13.80 -10.25 31.73
CA PHE A 725 -14.59 -9.60 30.66
C PHE A 725 -15.54 -8.53 31.21
N VAL A 726 -16.31 -8.86 32.24
CA VAL A 726 -17.23 -7.95 32.93
C VAL A 726 -16.49 -6.71 33.43
N SER A 727 -15.39 -6.90 34.15
CA SER A 727 -14.60 -5.80 34.72
C SER A 727 -13.98 -4.91 33.65
N LYS A 728 -13.44 -5.50 32.57
CA LYS A 728 -12.80 -4.77 31.47
C LYS A 728 -13.78 -3.87 30.72
N GLU A 729 -15.00 -4.36 30.49
CA GLU A 729 -16.05 -3.60 29.78
C GLU A 729 -16.87 -2.71 30.74
N ASN A 730 -16.43 -2.54 32.00
CA ASN A 730 -17.03 -1.70 33.04
C ASN A 730 -18.47 -2.12 33.46
N TYR A 731 -18.77 -3.41 33.43
CA TYR A 731 -20.01 -3.97 34.01
C TYR A 731 -19.78 -4.46 35.45
N LEU A 732 -20.87 -4.73 36.16
CA LEU A 732 -20.90 -5.29 37.50
C LEU A 732 -21.84 -6.50 37.55
N LEU A 733 -21.46 -7.55 38.26
CA LEU A 733 -22.33 -8.69 38.57
C LEU A 733 -23.10 -8.42 39.87
N SER A 734 -24.41 -8.62 39.86
CA SER A 734 -25.22 -8.61 41.08
C SER A 734 -25.18 -9.96 41.81
N ASN A 735 -25.64 -9.97 43.06
CA ASN A 735 -25.74 -11.18 43.89
C ASN A 735 -26.58 -12.25 43.19
N GLY A 736 -26.10 -13.51 43.17
CA GLY A 736 -26.74 -14.63 42.47
C GLY A 736 -26.25 -14.86 41.04
N CYS A 737 -25.50 -13.93 40.44
CA CYS A 737 -24.94 -14.13 39.09
C CYS A 737 -23.88 -15.24 39.07
N LYS A 738 -23.09 -15.37 40.15
CA LYS A 738 -21.99 -16.33 40.25
C LYS A 738 -22.48 -17.77 40.10
N GLU A 739 -23.56 -18.10 40.80
CA GLU A 739 -24.18 -19.43 40.81
C GLU A 739 -24.71 -19.80 39.41
N VAL A 740 -25.42 -18.87 38.76
CA VAL A 740 -25.96 -19.08 37.40
C VAL A 740 -24.83 -19.21 36.37
N ILE A 741 -23.84 -18.32 36.37
CA ILE A 741 -22.71 -18.38 35.43
C ILE A 741 -21.91 -19.68 35.65
N MET A 742 -21.62 -20.04 36.91
CA MET A 742 -20.88 -21.26 37.23
C MET A 742 -21.61 -22.52 36.74
N GLN A 743 -22.93 -22.61 36.92
CA GLN A 743 -23.71 -23.71 36.36
C GLN A 743 -23.54 -23.80 34.83
N ARG A 744 -23.66 -22.67 34.13
CA ARG A 744 -23.49 -22.59 32.67
C ARG A 744 -22.07 -22.97 32.23
N CYS A 745 -21.04 -22.63 33.02
CA CYS A 745 -19.66 -23.06 32.78
C CYS A 745 -19.45 -24.57 33.00
N VAL A 746 -20.16 -25.20 33.95
CA VAL A 746 -20.16 -26.67 34.12
C VAL A 746 -20.84 -27.37 32.94
N GLU A 747 -21.98 -26.85 32.48
CA GLU A 747 -22.69 -27.36 31.29
C GLU A 747 -21.80 -27.33 30.04
N GLU A 748 -21.10 -26.21 29.78
CA GLU A 748 -20.15 -26.09 28.66
C GLU A 748 -18.96 -27.05 28.79
N TYR A 749 -18.38 -27.17 29.99
CA TYR A 749 -17.21 -28.04 30.23
C TYR A 749 -17.53 -29.52 30.02
N GLN A 750 -18.78 -29.93 30.25
CA GLN A 750 -19.26 -31.31 30.05
C GLN A 750 -19.77 -31.58 28.61
N SER A 751 -19.77 -30.57 27.73
CA SER A 751 -20.20 -30.75 26.33
C SER A 751 -19.18 -31.54 25.50
N ASP A 752 -19.64 -32.17 24.41
CA ASP A 752 -18.78 -32.99 23.54
C ASP A 752 -17.65 -32.18 22.86
N ASN A 753 -17.87 -30.88 22.61
CA ASN A 753 -16.91 -30.00 21.94
C ASN A 753 -16.88 -28.60 22.62
N PRO A 754 -16.23 -28.45 23.78
CA PRO A 754 -16.19 -27.18 24.49
C PRO A 754 -15.50 -26.08 23.69
N SER A 755 -16.16 -24.93 23.58
CA SER A 755 -15.70 -23.73 22.89
C SER A 755 -15.00 -22.72 23.81
N ASN A 756 -14.91 -23.04 25.11
CA ASN A 756 -14.02 -22.40 26.09
C ASN A 756 -14.20 -20.87 26.18
N GLY A 757 -13.15 -20.07 25.94
CA GLY A 757 -13.24 -18.61 25.95
C GLY A 757 -14.18 -18.03 24.88
N ARG A 758 -14.51 -18.77 23.81
CA ARG A 758 -15.57 -18.37 22.86
C ARG A 758 -16.95 -18.47 23.53
N PHE A 759 -17.23 -19.52 24.30
CA PHE A 759 -18.46 -19.62 25.10
C PHE A 759 -18.61 -18.47 26.08
N VAL A 760 -17.56 -18.14 26.85
CA VAL A 760 -17.61 -17.06 27.84
C VAL A 760 -17.96 -15.72 27.18
N ARG A 761 -17.33 -15.40 26.04
CA ARG A 761 -17.68 -14.22 25.24
C ARG A 761 -19.13 -14.25 24.77
N ASN A 762 -19.58 -15.37 24.17
CA ASN A 762 -20.93 -15.51 23.65
C ASN A 762 -22.00 -15.38 24.76
N LEU A 763 -21.72 -15.90 25.96
CA LEU A 763 -22.57 -15.81 27.14
C LEU A 763 -22.64 -14.36 27.68
N PHE A 764 -21.51 -13.64 27.69
CA PHE A 764 -21.46 -12.23 28.05
C PHE A 764 -22.22 -11.34 27.05
N GLU A 765 -22.04 -11.56 25.75
CA GLU A 765 -22.79 -10.88 24.69
C GLU A 765 -24.29 -11.22 24.71
N LEU A 766 -24.68 -12.42 25.15
CA LEU A 766 -26.07 -12.77 25.43
C LEU A 766 -26.61 -11.99 26.63
N ALA A 767 -25.84 -11.88 27.71
CA ALA A 767 -26.23 -11.14 28.90
C ALA A 767 -26.44 -9.64 28.63
N ILE A 768 -25.54 -8.98 27.91
CA ILE A 768 -25.72 -7.58 27.48
C ILE A 768 -27.00 -7.40 26.66
N ARG A 769 -27.32 -8.34 25.76
CA ARG A 769 -28.55 -8.29 24.95
C ARG A 769 -29.81 -8.46 25.82
N LYS A 770 -29.80 -9.37 26.80
CA LYS A 770 -30.91 -9.56 27.73
C LYS A 770 -31.09 -8.38 28.69
N GLN A 771 -29.99 -7.85 29.23
CA GLN A 771 -29.95 -6.62 30.02
C GLN A 771 -30.57 -5.45 29.23
N SER A 772 -30.22 -5.29 27.95
CA SER A 772 -30.79 -4.24 27.08
C SER A 772 -32.32 -4.35 26.94
N ILE A 773 -32.85 -5.56 26.78
CA ILE A 773 -34.31 -5.82 26.69
C ILE A 773 -34.99 -5.52 28.04
N ARG A 774 -34.33 -5.86 29.16
CA ARG A 774 -34.81 -5.57 30.52
C ARG A 774 -34.87 -4.07 30.78
N LEU A 775 -33.76 -3.36 30.55
CA LEU A 775 -33.63 -1.92 30.79
C LEU A 775 -34.53 -1.06 29.90
N GLN A 776 -34.89 -1.53 28.69
CA GLN A 776 -35.89 -0.87 27.84
C GLN A 776 -37.25 -0.66 28.53
N ARG A 777 -37.57 -1.47 29.55
CA ARG A 777 -38.84 -1.42 30.30
C ARG A 777 -38.77 -0.54 31.56
N GLU A 778 -37.59 -0.08 31.96
CA GLU A 778 -37.39 0.73 33.16
C GLU A 778 -37.61 2.22 32.86
N ARG A 779 -38.24 2.96 33.80
CA ARG A 779 -38.65 4.36 33.59
C ARG A 779 -37.57 5.40 33.88
N ALA A 780 -36.51 4.99 34.58
CA ALA A 780 -35.36 5.82 34.90
C ALA A 780 -34.13 4.90 34.84
N LEU A 781 -33.07 5.36 34.18
CA LEU A 781 -31.81 4.63 34.03
C LEU A 781 -30.70 5.53 34.55
N ASP A 782 -30.02 5.09 35.61
CA ASP A 782 -28.80 5.72 36.10
C ASP A 782 -27.55 4.91 35.70
N ARG A 783 -26.38 5.46 36.01
CA ARG A 783 -25.10 4.85 35.64
C ARG A 783 -24.92 3.46 36.24
N GLU A 784 -25.35 3.25 37.48
CA GLU A 784 -25.20 1.97 38.18
C GLU A 784 -26.10 0.89 37.55
N THR A 785 -27.36 1.24 37.25
CA THR A 785 -28.34 0.39 36.57
C THR A 785 -27.89 -0.03 35.17
N LEU A 786 -27.24 0.87 34.42
CA LEU A 786 -26.64 0.57 33.11
C LEU A 786 -25.44 -0.39 33.21
N MET A 787 -24.68 -0.35 34.31
CA MET A 787 -23.53 -1.23 34.53
C MET A 787 -23.93 -2.60 35.12
N LEU A 788 -25.12 -2.73 35.73
CA LEU A 788 -25.49 -3.92 36.52
C LEU A 788 -26.16 -5.04 35.71
N LEU A 789 -25.50 -6.20 35.67
CA LEU A 789 -26.01 -7.47 35.13
C LEU A 789 -26.68 -8.29 36.24
N LYS A 790 -27.81 -8.92 35.92
CA LYS A 790 -28.65 -9.72 36.84
C LYS A 790 -28.62 -11.21 36.48
N PRO A 791 -28.97 -12.13 37.41
CA PRO A 791 -28.91 -13.57 37.15
C PRO A 791 -29.80 -14.00 35.97
N GLU A 792 -30.95 -13.34 35.80
CA GLU A 792 -31.88 -13.50 34.67
C GLU A 792 -31.26 -13.16 33.30
N ASP A 793 -30.26 -12.28 33.25
CA ASP A 793 -29.57 -11.91 32.01
C ASP A 793 -28.68 -13.08 31.49
N PHE A 794 -28.27 -14.03 32.35
CA PHE A 794 -27.41 -15.17 32.00
C PHE A 794 -28.15 -16.51 31.77
N GLN A 795 -29.46 -16.54 31.99
CA GLN A 795 -30.30 -17.72 31.75
C GLN A 795 -30.57 -17.91 30.24
N ASN A 796 -31.10 -19.07 29.83
CA ASN A 796 -31.52 -19.31 28.43
C ASN A 796 -32.78 -18.50 28.06
#